data_AF-A0A7Y5GLF2-F1
#
_entry.id   AF-A0A7Y5GLF2-F1
#
_cell.length_a   1.000
_cell.length_b   1.000
_cell.length_c   1.000
_cell.angle_alpha   90.00
_cell.angle_beta   90.00
_cell.angle_gamma   90.00
#
_symmetry.space_group_name_H-M   'P 1'
#
loop_
_entity.id
_entity.type
_entity.pdbx_description
1 polymer ?
#
loop_
_entity_poly.entity_id
_entity_poly.type
_entity_poly.pdbx_seq_one_letter_code
_entity_poly.pdbx_strand_id
1 'polypeptide(L)'
;MRLLFLAILLSSVLAADANCQTDSLKRYGLCFSGNSVSGTERDGQELIRIEPGRRTSMMLPENGYYTFAKVFQLQFDLTLRDYRNYGYVAVLKDETSGFRLELLYTGDSNSDNVIFDVILNKSKNILKIPVNKSELQFLNWSKVKVSINNSSNNVLIGFNGNSYQSKCELPSDLNLKIKFGTSIEPECPAIALRDVMIHIDGQKRHWYPLDEVTGSLVHDNIGDNHGRQLNGEWMAPQHFGWQTYDIIDIPVRYSAMKVIDSVNASLLYLDKNYAFEYIPGRREYKIITYKNSRPEAISIGVIDYEKKKIRSFFICPGEESTYDLTSGAWTTAGKTPESDWKYFNSALFYNALTGDVYNFGGYGYYKTNNELRKYNPAAKKWSGVNYSGDFIYPRRVKAVGAGPKPGTVWICSGEGNQDGDQRKGFFTIYDLHLLDLTTLTSKKLWNLPVKENNKDPFCEGVMLWSSDYNSFYLLNGETEGWNYSDLRMIELNIKENTKKLIGDFPVIARENEKINDATALLSKNRKVVYLLPSVFEGERTRLVVKRLLLPGYTSEEYEIQKNKYLIKYSGNYYLLVFPVISGIILSLLLYRKGEKYLNKIRKSILKIKGASEFLNQVKSGIPAVLEEKRGNQLFHRICLSGDFVIKNSDGLDISPKITGKARELLLILIIYKYWKNESLPYQKLHEYLWPDIEESKLKNNRGVTLNLLRKSLESIPEAKITAEEGALSISTPPESTVDLQEFLYLYRKMKKEGLTGSERERIITILKRGQLLGKSRYDWIDPFREKYNDKALEILDHLAAETLKAENDGVIELGELYYLFDLCSEKGLVLKIRGYYKEKKPQFAINEFERFRREYQKIYNEPYKKKLETLLNGGGGELME
;
A
#
# COMPACT_ATOMS: atom_id res chain seq x y z
N MET A 1 6.93 -5.28 -28.30
CA MET A 1 6.59 -5.34 -26.86
C MET A 1 5.90 -4.07 -26.36
N ARG A 2 6.57 -2.93 -26.09
CA ARG A 2 5.92 -1.72 -25.50
C ARG A 2 4.64 -1.25 -26.22
N LEU A 3 4.63 -1.21 -27.56
CA LEU A 3 3.42 -0.89 -28.35
C LEU A 3 2.28 -1.91 -28.18
N LEU A 4 2.59 -3.19 -27.98
CA LEU A 4 1.60 -4.23 -27.70
C LEU A 4 1.02 -4.07 -26.29
N PHE A 5 1.87 -3.72 -25.32
CA PHE A 5 1.46 -3.42 -23.95
C PHE A 5 0.54 -2.20 -23.88
N LEU A 6 0.84 -1.16 -24.69
CA LEU A 6 -0.04 0.01 -24.87
C LEU A 6 -1.38 -0.38 -25.51
N ALA A 7 -1.36 -1.18 -26.58
CA ALA A 7 -2.59 -1.65 -27.23
C ALA A 7 -3.48 -2.49 -26.29
N ILE A 8 -2.87 -3.33 -25.45
CA ILE A 8 -3.59 -4.09 -24.41
C ILE A 8 -4.21 -3.14 -23.38
N LEU A 9 -3.45 -2.17 -22.86
CA LEU A 9 -3.95 -1.12 -21.95
C LEU A 9 -5.11 -0.32 -22.55
N LEU A 10 -5.04 0.07 -23.82
CA LEU A 10 -6.16 0.77 -24.46
C LEU A 10 -7.37 -0.15 -24.70
N SER A 11 -7.16 -1.43 -24.99
CA SER A 11 -8.27 -2.39 -25.10
C SER A 11 -8.97 -2.63 -23.76
N SER A 12 -8.24 -2.63 -22.62
CA SER A 12 -8.84 -2.76 -21.29
C SER A 12 -9.54 -1.49 -20.82
N VAL A 13 -9.05 -0.30 -21.21
CA VAL A 13 -9.75 0.98 -20.95
C VAL A 13 -11.03 1.10 -21.76
N LEU A 14 -11.01 0.77 -23.06
CA LEU A 14 -12.23 0.76 -23.89
C LEU A 14 -13.28 -0.28 -23.45
N ALA A 15 -12.86 -1.34 -22.76
CA ALA A 15 -13.77 -2.30 -22.13
C ALA A 15 -14.32 -1.85 -20.76
N ALA A 16 -13.72 -0.84 -20.12
CA ALA A 16 -14.08 -0.39 -18.78
C ALA A 16 -15.29 0.58 -18.78
N ASP A 17 -15.40 1.45 -19.80
CA ASP A 17 -16.43 2.50 -19.85
C ASP A 17 -17.88 1.99 -20.06
N ALA A 18 -18.07 0.70 -20.36
CA ALA A 18 -19.38 0.11 -20.66
C ALA A 18 -20.10 -0.54 -19.46
N ASN A 19 -19.41 -0.83 -18.35
CA ASN A 19 -19.97 -1.65 -17.27
C ASN A 19 -20.42 -0.81 -16.06
N CYS A 20 -21.74 -0.82 -15.80
CA CYS A 20 -22.30 -0.37 -14.54
C CYS A 20 -21.87 -1.32 -13.41
N GLN A 21 -20.76 -1.00 -12.73
CA GLN A 21 -20.30 -1.75 -11.56
C GLN A 21 -21.38 -1.71 -10.46
N THR A 22 -21.75 -2.88 -9.96
CA THR A 22 -22.62 -3.01 -8.78
C THR A 22 -22.00 -2.27 -7.59
N ASP A 23 -22.82 -1.66 -6.73
CA ASP A 23 -22.34 -0.79 -5.63
C ASP A 23 -21.34 -1.44 -4.66
N SER A 24 -21.31 -2.78 -4.63
CA SER A 24 -20.30 -3.59 -3.95
C SER A 24 -18.89 -3.44 -4.52
N LEU A 25 -18.72 -3.36 -5.84
CA LEU A 25 -17.43 -3.42 -6.55
C LEU A 25 -16.71 -2.07 -6.65
N LYS A 26 -17.37 -0.97 -6.31
CA LYS A 26 -16.81 0.38 -6.36
C LYS A 26 -15.72 0.55 -5.28
N ARG A 27 -14.48 0.83 -5.73
CA ARG A 27 -13.28 1.00 -4.90
C ARG A 27 -12.86 2.48 -4.76
N TYR A 28 -13.84 3.38 -4.67
CA TYR A 28 -13.63 4.81 -4.78
C TYR A 28 -14.55 5.64 -3.88
N GLY A 29 -14.22 6.92 -3.75
CA GLY A 29 -14.82 7.91 -2.86
C GLY A 29 -13.80 8.87 -2.27
N LEU A 30 -14.28 9.92 -1.62
CA LEU A 30 -13.51 10.89 -0.85
C LEU A 30 -13.94 10.84 0.62
N CYS A 31 -12.99 10.53 1.51
CA CYS A 31 -13.16 10.56 2.96
C CYS A 31 -12.88 11.96 3.52
N PHE A 32 -13.77 12.45 4.38
CA PHE A 32 -13.70 13.74 5.06
C PHE A 32 -13.14 13.56 6.48
N SER A 33 -12.46 14.59 6.97
CA SER A 33 -11.63 14.56 8.19
C SER A 33 -12.41 14.43 9.50
N GLY A 34 -13.65 14.90 9.55
CA GLY A 34 -14.29 15.25 10.81
C GLY A 34 -13.70 16.52 11.44
N ASN A 35 -14.09 16.80 12.69
CA ASN A 35 -13.55 17.86 13.54
C ASN A 35 -12.45 17.38 14.50
N SER A 36 -12.37 16.07 14.74
CA SER A 36 -11.45 15.42 15.68
C SER A 36 -11.12 13.99 15.25
N VAL A 37 -9.92 13.52 15.65
CA VAL A 37 -9.49 12.11 15.51
C VAL A 37 -9.24 11.51 16.89
N SER A 38 -9.35 10.19 17.00
CA SER A 38 -8.91 9.45 18.20
C SER A 38 -7.40 9.57 18.37
N GLY A 39 -6.94 10.22 19.44
CA GLY A 39 -5.54 10.18 19.86
C GLY A 39 -5.16 8.82 20.45
N THR A 40 -3.86 8.59 20.59
CA THR A 40 -3.29 7.37 21.19
C THR A 40 -2.26 7.75 22.27
N GLU A 41 -2.75 8.22 23.41
CA GLU A 41 -1.97 8.22 24.66
C GLU A 41 -2.50 7.16 25.61
N ARG A 42 -1.67 6.73 26.57
CA ARG A 42 -1.76 5.37 27.15
C ARG A 42 -2.90 5.16 28.15
N ASP A 43 -3.52 6.22 28.67
CA ASP A 43 -4.54 6.14 29.73
C ASP A 43 -5.91 6.78 29.36
N GLY A 44 -6.18 6.99 28.07
CA GLY A 44 -7.53 7.38 27.60
C GLY A 44 -7.63 7.73 26.12
N GLN A 45 -8.82 7.53 25.51
CA GLN A 45 -9.12 8.02 24.16
C GLN A 45 -9.40 9.54 24.18
N GLU A 46 -8.37 10.37 24.30
CA GLU A 46 -8.53 11.81 24.08
C GLU A 46 -8.75 12.12 22.59
N LEU A 47 -9.69 13.03 22.30
CA LEU A 47 -10.05 13.42 20.93
C LEU A 47 -9.22 14.62 20.49
N ILE A 48 -8.19 14.37 19.68
CA ILE A 48 -7.34 15.41 19.10
C ILE A 48 -8.18 16.22 18.11
N ARG A 49 -8.52 17.46 18.46
CA ARG A 49 -9.27 18.39 17.60
C ARG A 49 -8.42 18.79 16.39
N ILE A 50 -8.95 18.57 15.19
CA ILE A 50 -8.36 18.99 13.93
C ILE A 50 -8.55 20.51 13.80
N GLU A 51 -7.46 21.24 13.53
CA GLU A 51 -7.49 22.68 13.22
C GLU A 51 -8.41 22.96 12.01
N PRO A 52 -9.23 24.03 12.01
CA PRO A 52 -10.15 24.34 10.91
C PRO A 52 -9.52 24.31 9.50
N GLY A 53 -8.32 24.87 9.34
CA GLY A 53 -7.60 24.89 8.05
C GLY A 53 -7.08 23.53 7.56
N ARG A 54 -7.08 22.50 8.42
CA ARG A 54 -6.71 21.11 8.08
C ARG A 54 -7.92 20.20 7.86
N ARG A 55 -9.14 20.73 7.98
CA ARG A 55 -10.36 19.94 7.77
C ARG A 55 -10.70 19.85 6.28
N THR A 56 -11.42 18.79 5.91
CA THR A 56 -11.75 18.53 4.51
C THR A 56 -12.80 19.52 3.98
N SER A 57 -12.53 20.04 2.78
CA SER A 57 -13.51 20.75 1.94
C SER A 57 -13.49 20.19 0.52
N MET A 58 -14.62 20.26 -0.17
CA MET A 58 -14.70 20.01 -1.62
C MET A 58 -15.68 20.99 -2.28
N MET A 59 -15.26 21.62 -3.36
CA MET A 59 -16.01 22.65 -4.08
C MET A 59 -16.31 22.20 -5.52
N LEU A 60 -17.59 22.20 -5.90
CA LEU A 60 -18.07 21.87 -7.25
C LEU A 60 -18.92 23.04 -7.80
N PRO A 61 -18.58 23.63 -8.97
CA PRO A 61 -17.31 23.50 -9.66
C PRO A 61 -16.22 24.31 -8.93
N GLU A 62 -14.95 24.16 -9.30
CA GLU A 62 -13.91 25.08 -8.83
C GLU A 62 -14.15 26.49 -9.40
N ASN A 63 -14.38 26.58 -10.72
CA ASN A 63 -14.60 27.81 -11.45
C ASN A 63 -16.04 27.90 -11.99
N GLY A 64 -16.66 29.08 -11.93
CA GLY A 64 -18.05 29.27 -12.34
C GLY A 64 -19.09 28.73 -11.37
N TYR A 65 -20.29 28.46 -11.89
CA TYR A 65 -21.51 28.07 -11.16
C TYR A 65 -22.38 27.14 -12.02
N TYR A 66 -23.32 26.42 -11.39
CA TYR A 66 -24.41 25.71 -12.08
C TYR A 66 -25.66 26.59 -12.13
N THR A 67 -26.00 27.10 -13.31
CA THR A 67 -27.25 27.82 -13.57
C THR A 67 -28.35 26.82 -13.98
N PHE A 68 -29.59 27.03 -13.52
CA PHE A 68 -30.76 26.22 -13.89
C PHE A 68 -32.04 27.07 -13.86
N ALA A 69 -33.08 26.67 -14.61
CA ALA A 69 -34.31 27.46 -14.76
C ALA A 69 -35.54 26.88 -14.03
N LYS A 70 -35.62 25.56 -13.85
CA LYS A 70 -36.80 24.92 -13.21
C LYS A 70 -36.42 24.02 -12.04
N VAL A 71 -35.51 23.07 -12.27
CA VAL A 71 -35.15 22.03 -11.30
C VAL A 71 -33.65 21.79 -11.27
N PHE A 72 -33.07 21.96 -10.09
CA PHE A 72 -31.75 21.46 -9.75
C PHE A 72 -31.88 20.17 -8.95
N GLN A 73 -31.03 19.18 -9.22
CA GLN A 73 -30.93 17.97 -8.42
C GLN A 73 -29.46 17.54 -8.26
N LEU A 74 -28.95 17.69 -7.05
CA LEU A 74 -27.75 17.04 -6.57
C LEU A 74 -28.09 15.63 -6.05
N GLN A 75 -27.24 14.65 -6.33
CA GLN A 75 -27.34 13.28 -5.83
C GLN A 75 -25.93 12.77 -5.51
N PHE A 76 -25.76 12.01 -4.44
CA PHE A 76 -24.48 11.38 -4.06
C PHE A 76 -24.72 10.20 -3.13
N ASP A 77 -23.75 9.29 -3.04
CA ASP A 77 -23.72 8.26 -2.00
C ASP A 77 -22.99 8.81 -0.76
N LEU A 78 -23.52 8.56 0.44
CA LEU A 78 -23.01 9.04 1.73
C LEU A 78 -22.80 7.87 2.70
N THR A 79 -21.74 7.93 3.50
CA THR A 79 -21.51 7.03 4.65
C THR A 79 -20.79 7.78 5.78
N LEU A 80 -20.98 7.38 7.03
CA LEU A 80 -20.37 8.01 8.21
C LEU A 80 -19.15 7.19 8.69
N ARG A 81 -18.01 7.86 8.83
CA ARG A 81 -16.77 7.31 9.41
C ARG A 81 -16.88 7.20 10.94
N ASP A 82 -17.54 8.16 11.58
CA ASP A 82 -18.03 8.08 12.96
C ASP A 82 -19.30 8.91 13.16
N TYR A 83 -19.99 8.70 14.29
CA TYR A 83 -21.25 9.37 14.61
C TYR A 83 -21.09 10.65 15.47
N ARG A 84 -19.87 10.98 15.92
CA ARG A 84 -19.60 12.05 16.90
C ARG A 84 -19.40 13.40 16.25
N ASN A 85 -18.83 13.41 15.04
CA ASN A 85 -18.43 14.64 14.36
C ASN A 85 -19.62 15.30 13.64
N TYR A 86 -20.32 16.22 14.33
CA TYR A 86 -21.29 17.18 13.76
C TYR A 86 -20.66 18.04 12.64
N GLY A 87 -21.44 18.40 11.61
CA GLY A 87 -20.99 19.39 10.62
C GLY A 87 -21.75 19.39 9.30
N TYR A 88 -21.35 20.30 8.42
CA TYR A 88 -21.99 20.53 7.11
C TYR A 88 -21.63 19.41 6.12
N VAL A 89 -22.64 18.66 5.68
CA VAL A 89 -22.47 17.62 4.65
C VAL A 89 -22.35 18.31 3.29
N ALA A 90 -23.34 19.13 2.93
CA ALA A 90 -23.39 19.87 1.68
C ALA A 90 -24.05 21.24 1.88
N VAL A 91 -23.46 22.28 1.28
CA VAL A 91 -23.96 23.65 1.22
C VAL A 91 -24.09 24.04 -0.25
N LEU A 92 -25.31 24.33 -0.68
CA LEU A 92 -25.64 24.86 -1.99
C LEU A 92 -25.81 26.37 -1.81
N LYS A 93 -24.93 27.18 -2.40
CA LYS A 93 -24.93 28.64 -2.25
C LYS A 93 -24.97 29.32 -3.62
N ASP A 94 -25.78 30.36 -3.73
CA ASP A 94 -25.64 31.40 -4.75
C ASP A 94 -24.97 32.63 -4.11
N GLU A 95 -23.88 33.12 -4.72
CA GLU A 95 -23.10 34.23 -4.17
C GLU A 95 -23.62 35.61 -4.60
N THR A 96 -24.54 35.68 -5.57
CA THR A 96 -25.19 36.90 -6.05
C THR A 96 -26.53 37.15 -5.36
N SER A 97 -27.39 36.14 -5.25
CA SER A 97 -28.70 36.27 -4.55
C SER A 97 -28.60 36.09 -3.03
N GLY A 98 -27.46 35.59 -2.53
CA GLY A 98 -27.27 35.27 -1.11
C GLY A 98 -28.01 34.01 -0.63
N PHE A 99 -28.76 33.34 -1.53
CA PHE A 99 -29.45 32.10 -1.23
C PHE A 99 -28.49 31.02 -0.73
N ARG A 100 -28.91 30.31 0.32
CA ARG A 100 -28.13 29.22 0.92
C ARG A 100 -29.03 28.09 1.41
N LEU A 101 -28.79 26.88 0.93
CA LEU A 101 -29.41 25.65 1.42
C LEU A 101 -28.34 24.71 1.97
N GLU A 102 -28.53 24.24 3.20
CA GLU A 102 -27.48 23.59 4.00
C GLU A 102 -28.01 22.25 4.54
N LEU A 103 -27.38 21.15 4.14
CA LEU A 103 -27.60 19.81 4.71
C LEU A 103 -26.59 19.57 5.83
N LEU A 104 -27.07 19.54 7.06
CA LEU A 104 -26.27 19.58 8.28
C LEU A 104 -26.43 18.27 9.06
N TYR A 105 -25.35 17.52 9.28
CA TYR A 105 -25.36 16.35 10.16
C TYR A 105 -25.26 16.83 11.62
N THR A 106 -26.35 16.70 12.39
CA THR A 106 -26.44 17.21 13.78
C THR A 106 -26.27 16.14 14.87
N GLY A 107 -26.16 14.87 14.49
CA GLY A 107 -25.74 13.79 15.39
C GLY A 107 -26.87 12.90 15.89
N ASP A 108 -26.70 12.35 17.09
CA ASP A 108 -27.59 11.38 17.71
C ASP A 108 -28.86 12.05 18.28
N SER A 109 -30.02 11.40 18.14
CA SER A 109 -31.24 11.82 18.86
C SER A 109 -32.10 10.65 19.37
N ASN A 110 -31.56 9.42 19.38
CA ASN A 110 -32.04 8.19 20.02
C ASN A 110 -31.15 7.03 19.55
N SER A 111 -31.00 5.97 20.34
CA SER A 111 -29.96 4.93 20.22
C SER A 111 -29.67 4.41 18.81
N ASP A 112 -30.66 4.35 17.93
CA ASP A 112 -30.57 3.67 16.63
C ASP A 112 -30.52 4.66 15.43
N ASN A 113 -30.83 5.95 15.63
CA ASN A 113 -31.00 6.94 14.54
C ASN A 113 -30.08 8.15 14.72
N VAL A 114 -29.73 8.79 13.60
CA VAL A 114 -29.06 10.09 13.53
C VAL A 114 -29.91 11.11 12.78
N ILE A 115 -29.65 12.40 13.02
CA ILE A 115 -30.37 13.51 12.41
C ILE A 115 -29.52 14.22 11.35
N PHE A 116 -30.19 14.56 10.25
CA PHE A 116 -29.78 15.60 9.32
C PHE A 116 -30.82 16.74 9.35
N ASP A 117 -30.38 17.94 9.72
CA ASP A 117 -31.19 19.16 9.64
C ASP A 117 -30.94 19.87 8.30
N VAL A 118 -31.95 20.56 7.80
CA VAL A 118 -31.92 21.25 6.49
C VAL A 118 -32.19 22.73 6.72
N ILE A 119 -31.15 23.55 6.64
CA ILE A 119 -31.23 24.97 6.96
C ILE A 119 -31.28 25.80 5.67
N LEU A 120 -32.24 26.71 5.62
CA LEU A 120 -32.40 27.72 4.57
C LEU A 120 -31.96 29.09 5.10
N ASN A 121 -31.11 29.78 4.34
CA ASN A 121 -30.62 31.14 4.58
C ASN A 121 -30.15 31.34 6.04
N LYS A 122 -29.32 30.41 6.55
CA LYS A 122 -28.72 30.34 7.89
C LYS A 122 -29.67 30.37 9.10
N SER A 123 -30.98 30.54 8.92
CA SER A 123 -31.91 30.89 10.01
C SER A 123 -33.11 29.95 10.13
N LYS A 124 -33.62 29.42 9.01
CA LYS A 124 -34.84 28.60 8.98
C LYS A 124 -34.49 27.14 8.76
N ASN A 125 -34.57 26.32 9.82
CA ASN A 125 -34.60 24.87 9.66
C ASN A 125 -35.94 24.49 9.00
N ILE A 126 -35.90 23.91 7.80
CA ILE A 126 -37.09 23.58 6.99
C ILE A 126 -37.44 22.08 7.01
N LEU A 127 -36.51 21.20 7.40
CA LEU A 127 -36.70 19.75 7.53
C LEU A 127 -35.72 19.18 8.57
N LYS A 128 -36.22 18.31 9.45
CA LYS A 128 -35.41 17.49 10.36
C LYS A 128 -35.59 16.02 10.01
N ILE A 129 -34.52 15.36 9.57
CA ILE A 129 -34.57 14.05 8.90
C ILE A 129 -33.87 12.99 9.76
N PRO A 130 -34.60 12.01 10.34
CA PRO A 130 -34.00 10.86 10.99
C PRO A 130 -33.59 9.80 9.97
N VAL A 131 -32.38 9.25 10.10
CA VAL A 131 -31.85 8.15 9.29
C VAL A 131 -31.25 7.08 10.22
N ASN A 132 -31.41 5.80 9.91
CA ASN A 132 -30.91 4.74 10.77
C ASN A 132 -29.37 4.62 10.70
N LYS A 133 -28.73 4.39 11.85
CA LYS A 133 -27.26 4.25 11.95
C LYS A 133 -26.72 3.09 11.11
N SER A 134 -27.49 2.02 10.90
CA SER A 134 -27.05 0.87 10.09
C SER A 134 -26.98 1.18 8.59
N GLU A 135 -27.84 2.06 8.08
CA GLU A 135 -27.83 2.52 6.67
C GLU A 135 -26.60 3.40 6.36
N LEU A 136 -26.02 4.02 7.40
CA LEU A 136 -24.94 5.01 7.32
C LEU A 136 -23.61 4.55 7.92
N GLN A 137 -23.51 3.34 8.48
CA GLN A 137 -22.26 2.76 8.98
C GLN A 137 -21.17 2.77 7.90
N PHE A 138 -19.92 3.13 8.22
CA PHE A 138 -18.81 3.22 7.27
C PHE A 138 -18.75 2.06 6.24
N LEU A 139 -18.88 2.41 4.95
CA LEU A 139 -18.96 1.54 3.75
C LEU A 139 -20.30 0.83 3.50
N ASN A 140 -21.29 1.05 4.36
CA ASN A 140 -22.71 0.98 3.98
C ASN A 140 -23.05 2.36 3.41
N TRP A 141 -23.50 2.40 2.15
CA TRP A 141 -23.68 3.64 1.40
C TRP A 141 -25.16 3.99 1.28
N SER A 142 -25.54 5.11 1.88
CA SER A 142 -26.87 5.70 1.75
C SER A 142 -26.94 6.65 0.56
N LYS A 143 -27.90 6.45 -0.32
CA LYS A 143 -28.12 7.29 -1.51
C LYS A 143 -28.88 8.56 -1.12
N VAL A 144 -28.20 9.70 -1.18
CA VAL A 144 -28.75 11.02 -0.86
C VAL A 144 -29.17 11.74 -2.15
N LYS A 145 -30.31 12.44 -2.10
CA LYS A 145 -30.79 13.35 -3.15
C LYS A 145 -31.16 14.69 -2.50
N VAL A 146 -30.74 15.80 -3.10
CA VAL A 146 -31.08 17.17 -2.74
C VAL A 146 -31.62 17.85 -3.99
N SER A 147 -32.87 18.29 -3.98
CA SER A 147 -33.51 18.91 -5.14
C SER A 147 -34.18 20.24 -4.78
N ILE A 148 -33.98 21.23 -5.65
CA ILE A 148 -34.54 22.58 -5.56
C ILE A 148 -35.40 22.77 -6.81
N ASN A 149 -36.67 23.13 -6.63
CA ASN A 149 -37.62 23.31 -7.74
C ASN A 149 -38.25 24.70 -7.66
N ASN A 150 -37.68 25.66 -8.40
CA ASN A 150 -38.09 27.06 -8.45
C ASN A 150 -39.52 27.20 -8.99
N SER A 151 -39.90 26.36 -9.97
CA SER A 151 -41.26 26.37 -10.56
C SER A 151 -42.37 25.93 -9.59
N SER A 152 -42.03 25.38 -8.41
CA SER A 152 -43.00 24.93 -7.40
C SER A 152 -42.73 25.45 -5.98
N ASN A 153 -41.68 26.26 -5.79
CA ASN A 153 -41.23 26.77 -4.49
C ASN A 153 -41.09 25.66 -3.43
N ASN A 154 -40.37 24.59 -3.80
CA ASN A 154 -40.23 23.37 -3.01
C ASN A 154 -38.78 22.86 -2.98
N VAL A 155 -38.32 22.47 -1.79
CA VAL A 155 -37.07 21.70 -1.59
C VAL A 155 -37.43 20.28 -1.20
N LEU A 156 -36.80 19.30 -1.84
CA LEU A 156 -36.95 17.88 -1.53
C LEU A 156 -35.58 17.25 -1.21
N ILE A 157 -35.49 16.60 -0.07
CA ILE A 157 -34.33 15.79 0.35
C ILE A 157 -34.77 14.32 0.39
N GLY A 158 -33.92 13.40 -0.06
CA GLY A 158 -34.18 11.97 0.01
C GLY A 158 -32.98 11.17 0.49
N PHE A 159 -33.26 10.07 1.21
CA PHE A 159 -32.31 9.09 1.71
C PHE A 159 -32.86 7.69 1.42
N ASN A 160 -32.15 6.87 0.65
CA ASN A 160 -32.49 5.46 0.37
C ASN A 160 -33.92 5.20 -0.18
N GLY A 161 -34.52 6.20 -0.85
CA GLY A 161 -35.87 6.13 -1.39
C GLY A 161 -36.93 6.80 -0.51
N ASN A 162 -36.67 7.00 0.78
CA ASN A 162 -37.47 7.89 1.63
C ASN A 162 -37.27 9.34 1.16
N SER A 163 -38.33 10.15 1.20
CA SER A 163 -38.29 11.54 0.73
C SER A 163 -39.04 12.49 1.66
N TYR A 164 -38.42 13.63 1.94
CA TYR A 164 -38.88 14.69 2.83
C TYR A 164 -38.91 15.99 2.01
N GLN A 165 -39.97 16.77 2.11
CA GLN A 165 -40.12 18.00 1.31
C GLN A 165 -40.71 19.16 2.10
N SER A 166 -40.32 20.37 1.75
CA SER A 166 -40.74 21.59 2.43
C SER A 166 -40.92 22.74 1.43
N LYS A 167 -42.06 23.42 1.52
CA LYS A 167 -42.33 24.61 0.71
C LYS A 167 -41.57 25.81 1.27
N CYS A 168 -40.90 26.54 0.39
CA CYS A 168 -40.08 27.68 0.74
C CYS A 168 -40.02 28.67 -0.43
N GLU A 169 -39.93 29.96 -0.10
CA GLU A 169 -39.67 31.02 -1.08
C GLU A 169 -38.25 30.83 -1.65
N LEU A 170 -38.16 30.62 -2.97
CA LEU A 170 -36.92 30.47 -3.72
C LEU A 170 -36.79 31.64 -4.72
N PRO A 171 -35.57 32.14 -4.99
CA PRO A 171 -35.33 33.01 -6.15
C PRO A 171 -35.73 32.33 -7.45
N SER A 172 -36.16 33.10 -8.45
CA SER A 172 -36.54 32.58 -9.77
C SER A 172 -35.38 31.88 -10.48
N ASP A 173 -34.20 32.48 -10.38
CA ASP A 173 -32.96 32.09 -11.03
C ASP A 173 -31.87 31.94 -9.95
N LEU A 174 -31.08 30.87 -10.05
CA LEU A 174 -30.05 30.55 -9.05
C LEU A 174 -28.76 30.08 -9.73
N ASN A 175 -27.64 30.66 -9.30
CA ASN A 175 -26.29 30.31 -9.77
C ASN A 175 -25.54 29.55 -8.67
N LEU A 176 -25.73 28.23 -8.62
CA LEU A 176 -25.28 27.43 -7.49
C LEU A 176 -23.81 27.00 -7.58
N LYS A 177 -23.09 27.24 -6.50
CA LYS A 177 -21.83 26.56 -6.17
C LYS A 177 -22.07 25.63 -4.98
N ILE A 178 -21.64 24.38 -5.11
CA ILE A 178 -21.76 23.35 -4.08
C ILE A 178 -20.46 23.29 -3.29
N LYS A 179 -20.55 23.25 -1.96
CA LYS A 179 -19.42 23.00 -1.05
C LYS A 179 -19.78 21.85 -0.11
N PHE A 180 -18.93 20.84 0.00
CA PHE A 180 -19.03 19.75 0.98
C PHE A 180 -17.97 19.93 2.06
N GLY A 181 -18.27 19.52 3.31
CA GLY A 181 -17.37 19.73 4.45
C GLY A 181 -17.25 21.21 4.81
N THR A 182 -16.03 21.69 5.11
CA THR A 182 -15.84 23.12 5.44
C THR A 182 -16.14 24.00 4.23
N SER A 183 -16.97 25.03 4.44
CA SER A 183 -17.54 25.84 3.34
C SER A 183 -17.37 27.35 3.54
N ILE A 184 -17.58 27.78 4.78
CA ILE A 184 -17.28 29.08 5.40
C ILE A 184 -17.07 28.81 6.91
N GLU A 185 -18.00 28.07 7.51
CA GLU A 185 -17.94 27.58 8.88
C GLU A 185 -16.90 26.46 9.02
N PRO A 186 -16.23 26.33 10.19
CA PRO A 186 -15.13 25.40 10.37
C PRO A 186 -15.56 23.94 10.58
N GLU A 187 -16.81 23.68 10.94
CA GLU A 187 -17.27 22.35 11.35
C GLU A 187 -17.52 21.39 10.17
N CYS A 188 -16.78 20.27 10.15
CA CYS A 188 -16.76 19.25 9.11
C CYS A 188 -17.17 17.89 9.70
N PRO A 189 -18.16 17.19 9.11
CA PRO A 189 -18.59 15.89 9.62
C PRO A 189 -17.65 14.78 9.15
N ALA A 190 -17.51 13.72 9.95
CA ALA A 190 -16.63 12.59 9.61
C ALA A 190 -17.32 11.65 8.62
N ILE A 191 -17.39 12.04 7.35
CA ILE A 191 -18.14 11.35 6.29
C ILE A 191 -17.22 10.72 5.24
N ALA A 192 -17.78 9.90 4.35
CA ALA A 192 -17.22 9.67 3.02
C ALA A 192 -18.32 9.80 1.96
N LEU A 193 -17.91 10.25 0.77
CA LEU A 193 -18.77 10.52 -0.38
C LEU A 193 -18.28 9.77 -1.61
N ARG A 194 -19.18 9.41 -2.53
CA ARG A 194 -18.84 9.00 -3.91
C ARG A 194 -19.99 9.33 -4.86
N ASP A 195 -19.75 9.23 -6.16
CA ASP A 195 -20.77 9.32 -7.21
C ASP A 195 -21.65 10.58 -7.16
N VAL A 196 -21.00 11.74 -6.99
CA VAL A 196 -21.69 13.04 -6.98
C VAL A 196 -22.19 13.34 -8.39
N MET A 197 -23.49 13.47 -8.56
CA MET A 197 -24.17 13.68 -9.84
C MET A 197 -25.08 14.90 -9.77
N ILE A 198 -25.03 15.73 -10.81
CA ILE A 198 -25.86 16.93 -10.92
C ILE A 198 -26.76 16.80 -12.14
N HIS A 199 -28.05 16.97 -11.91
CA HIS A 199 -29.06 17.03 -12.95
C HIS A 199 -29.66 18.43 -12.99
N ILE A 200 -29.74 19.00 -14.19
CA ILE A 200 -30.30 20.32 -14.47
C ILE A 200 -31.48 20.11 -15.41
N ASP A 201 -32.65 20.56 -14.98
CA ASP A 201 -33.92 20.46 -15.71
C ASP A 201 -34.21 19.02 -16.21
N GLY A 202 -33.89 18.04 -15.35
CA GLY A 202 -34.10 16.60 -15.57
C GLY A 202 -32.93 15.87 -16.24
N GLN A 203 -31.99 16.57 -16.88
CA GLN A 203 -30.86 15.93 -17.58
C GLN A 203 -29.62 15.84 -16.68
N LYS A 204 -28.97 14.67 -16.62
CA LYS A 204 -27.67 14.49 -15.94
C LYS A 204 -26.59 15.29 -16.70
N ARG A 205 -26.09 16.38 -16.12
CA ARG A 205 -25.11 17.29 -16.76
C ARG A 205 -23.68 17.10 -16.25
N HIS A 206 -23.50 16.70 -15.00
CA HIS A 206 -22.17 16.53 -14.39
C HIS A 206 -22.11 15.24 -13.57
N TRP A 207 -20.93 14.60 -13.51
CA TRP A 207 -20.69 13.42 -12.68
C TRP A 207 -19.23 13.32 -12.22
N TYR A 208 -19.06 13.34 -10.91
CA TYR A 208 -17.79 13.21 -10.20
C TYR A 208 -17.83 11.88 -9.43
N PRO A 209 -17.20 10.79 -9.92
CA PRO A 209 -17.18 9.51 -9.21
C PRO A 209 -16.47 9.61 -7.85
N LEU A 210 -15.49 10.52 -7.76
CA LEU A 210 -14.50 10.64 -6.69
C LEU A 210 -13.52 9.44 -6.67
N ASP A 211 -13.01 9.08 -7.85
CA ASP A 211 -12.16 7.90 -8.10
C ASP A 211 -10.69 8.22 -8.40
N GLU A 212 -10.27 9.44 -8.11
CA GLU A 212 -8.87 9.84 -8.06
C GLU A 212 -8.07 9.05 -7.01
N VAL A 213 -6.77 8.91 -7.27
CA VAL A 213 -5.81 8.23 -6.39
C VAL A 213 -4.95 9.23 -5.61
N THR A 214 -4.80 10.46 -6.11
CA THR A 214 -3.98 11.52 -5.53
C THR A 214 -4.38 12.90 -6.07
N GLY A 215 -3.85 13.97 -5.49
CA GLY A 215 -4.08 15.35 -5.93
C GLY A 215 -5.35 15.99 -5.33
N SER A 216 -5.60 17.24 -5.73
CA SER A 216 -6.75 18.05 -5.27
C SER A 216 -7.84 18.25 -6.33
N LEU A 217 -7.57 17.95 -7.60
CA LEU A 217 -8.54 18.07 -8.69
C LEU A 217 -9.63 16.99 -8.55
N VAL A 218 -10.87 17.33 -8.89
CA VAL A 218 -12.03 16.42 -8.88
C VAL A 218 -12.66 16.45 -10.27
N HIS A 219 -12.50 15.38 -11.05
CA HIS A 219 -12.84 15.37 -12.46
C HIS A 219 -14.35 15.25 -12.69
N ASP A 220 -14.88 16.06 -13.60
CA ASP A 220 -16.19 15.84 -14.19
C ASP A 220 -16.06 14.89 -15.39
N ASN A 221 -16.80 13.79 -15.37
CA ASN A 221 -16.84 12.83 -16.47
C ASN A 221 -17.94 13.11 -17.52
N ILE A 222 -18.69 14.23 -17.41
CA ILE A 222 -19.73 14.60 -18.39
C ILE A 222 -19.58 16.04 -18.91
N GLY A 223 -19.54 17.03 -18.01
CA GLY A 223 -19.71 18.45 -18.38
C GLY A 223 -18.47 19.33 -18.25
N ASP A 224 -17.28 18.72 -18.14
CA ASP A 224 -15.93 19.34 -18.01
C ASP A 224 -15.72 20.34 -16.85
N ASN A 225 -16.75 20.63 -16.05
CA ASN A 225 -16.73 21.59 -14.95
C ASN A 225 -16.04 21.02 -13.70
N HIS A 226 -14.71 20.85 -13.77
CA HIS A 226 -13.94 20.21 -12.70
C HIS A 226 -14.09 20.93 -11.35
N GLY A 227 -14.10 20.13 -10.28
CA GLY A 227 -14.12 20.58 -8.89
C GLY A 227 -12.76 20.49 -8.22
N ARG A 228 -12.68 20.89 -6.95
CA ARG A 228 -11.45 20.81 -6.15
C ARG A 228 -11.71 20.44 -4.69
N GLN A 229 -10.87 19.57 -4.14
CA GLN A 229 -10.86 19.19 -2.74
C GLN A 229 -9.58 19.63 -2.02
N LEU A 230 -9.68 19.94 -0.73
CA LEU A 230 -8.55 20.19 0.16
C LEU A 230 -8.68 19.30 1.41
N ASN A 231 -7.56 18.73 1.87
CA ASN A 231 -7.46 17.88 3.06
C ASN A 231 -8.39 16.64 3.08
N GLY A 232 -8.88 16.17 1.92
CA GLY A 232 -9.67 14.95 1.79
C GLY A 232 -8.80 13.74 1.47
N GLU A 233 -9.15 12.59 2.07
CA GLU A 233 -8.45 11.32 1.85
C GLU A 233 -9.15 10.53 0.75
N TRP A 234 -8.51 10.36 -0.41
CA TRP A 234 -9.02 9.48 -1.46
C TRP A 234 -9.18 8.04 -0.96
N MET A 235 -10.24 7.35 -1.38
CA MET A 235 -10.52 5.99 -0.95
C MET A 235 -9.80 4.94 -1.79
N ALA A 236 -9.54 5.18 -3.08
CA ALA A 236 -8.86 4.21 -3.95
C ALA A 236 -7.50 3.72 -3.41
N PRO A 237 -6.62 4.59 -2.83
CA PRO A 237 -5.43 4.14 -2.10
C PRO A 237 -5.71 3.17 -0.94
N GLN A 238 -6.85 3.27 -0.26
CA GLN A 238 -7.19 2.45 0.92
C GLN A 238 -7.69 1.04 0.55
N HIS A 239 -8.01 0.81 -0.73
CA HIS A 239 -8.27 -0.51 -1.31
C HIS A 239 -6.96 -1.19 -1.80
N PHE A 240 -5.79 -0.54 -1.66
CA PHE A 240 -4.49 -1.11 -2.03
C PHE A 240 -3.46 -1.04 -0.89
N GLY A 241 -3.20 0.14 -0.34
CA GLY A 241 -2.22 0.36 0.72
C GLY A 241 -2.72 -0.10 2.08
N TRP A 242 -1.98 -1.01 2.73
CA TRP A 242 -2.26 -1.47 4.09
C TRP A 242 -2.01 -0.38 5.14
N GLN A 243 -3.06 0.32 5.53
CA GLN A 243 -3.00 1.41 6.50
C GLN A 243 -2.67 0.89 7.89
N THR A 244 -1.76 1.56 8.63
CA THR A 244 -1.68 1.39 10.09
C THR A 244 -2.98 1.90 10.69
N TYR A 245 -3.72 1.02 11.37
CA TYR A 245 -5.03 1.32 11.92
C TYR A 245 -5.01 1.46 13.44
N ASP A 246 -4.15 0.72 14.14
CA ASP A 246 -3.98 0.76 15.60
C ASP A 246 -2.62 0.18 16.02
N ILE A 247 -2.12 0.54 17.20
CA ILE A 247 -0.90 -0.06 17.80
C ILE A 247 -1.12 -0.19 19.31
N ILE A 248 -1.08 -1.42 19.84
CA ILE A 248 -1.46 -1.70 21.24
C ILE A 248 -0.41 -2.58 21.94
N ASP A 249 0.10 -2.11 23.09
CA ASP A 249 1.12 -2.79 23.90
C ASP A 249 0.48 -3.57 25.07
N ILE A 250 -0.01 -4.79 24.82
CA ILE A 250 -0.84 -5.56 25.75
C ILE A 250 0.00 -6.46 26.67
N PRO A 251 -0.39 -6.70 27.94
CA PRO A 251 0.38 -7.49 28.92
C PRO A 251 0.27 -9.02 28.72
N VAL A 252 0.02 -9.45 27.49
CA VAL A 252 -0.29 -10.83 27.10
C VAL A 252 0.99 -11.58 26.72
N ARG A 253 1.06 -12.86 27.11
CA ARG A 253 2.22 -13.72 26.89
C ARG A 253 2.01 -14.67 25.71
N TYR A 254 3.10 -15.19 25.14
CA TYR A 254 3.06 -16.11 23.99
C TYR A 254 2.22 -17.39 24.20
N SER A 255 2.01 -17.80 25.45
CA SER A 255 1.19 -18.96 25.83
C SER A 255 -0.31 -18.67 25.99
N ALA A 256 -0.76 -17.45 25.72
CA ALA A 256 -2.18 -17.10 25.74
C ALA A 256 -2.94 -17.77 24.58
N MET A 257 -4.12 -18.34 24.86
CA MET A 257 -4.96 -18.94 23.83
C MET A 257 -5.63 -17.84 23.00
N LYS A 258 -5.42 -17.86 21.68
CA LYS A 258 -6.07 -16.95 20.72
C LYS A 258 -7.43 -17.51 20.30
N VAL A 259 -8.51 -16.74 20.45
CA VAL A 259 -9.88 -17.09 19.99
C VAL A 259 -10.43 -15.93 19.16
N ILE A 260 -11.11 -16.27 18.07
CA ILE A 260 -11.70 -15.31 17.13
C ILE A 260 -13.22 -15.32 17.28
N ASP A 261 -13.79 -14.16 17.58
CA ASP A 261 -15.22 -13.93 17.49
C ASP A 261 -15.56 -13.37 16.11
N SER A 262 -16.00 -14.24 15.20
CA SER A 262 -16.39 -13.88 13.84
C SER A 262 -17.80 -13.26 13.76
N VAL A 263 -18.57 -13.27 14.84
CA VAL A 263 -19.92 -12.65 14.94
C VAL A 263 -19.82 -11.21 15.45
N ASN A 264 -18.89 -10.95 16.36
CA ASN A 264 -18.55 -9.63 16.87
C ASN A 264 -17.41 -8.94 16.14
N ALA A 265 -16.68 -9.66 15.29
CA ALA A 265 -15.47 -9.20 14.63
C ALA A 265 -14.44 -8.72 15.66
N SER A 266 -14.22 -9.52 16.72
CA SER A 266 -13.27 -9.24 17.80
C SER A 266 -12.24 -10.37 17.96
N LEU A 267 -11.10 -10.03 18.56
CA LEU A 267 -10.00 -10.94 18.85
C LEU A 267 -9.82 -11.05 20.36
N LEU A 268 -9.80 -12.28 20.87
CA LEU A 268 -9.59 -12.57 22.29
C LEU A 268 -8.26 -13.29 22.50
N TYR A 269 -7.43 -12.77 23.40
CA TYR A 269 -6.27 -13.46 23.95
C TYR A 269 -6.58 -13.86 25.38
N LEU A 270 -6.48 -15.16 25.69
CA LEU A 270 -6.79 -15.71 26.99
C LEU A 270 -5.52 -16.19 27.69
N ASP A 271 -4.95 -15.35 28.56
CA ASP A 271 -3.81 -15.69 29.42
C ASP A 271 -4.29 -16.49 30.65
N LYS A 272 -3.49 -16.60 31.71
CA LYS A 272 -3.75 -17.39 32.92
C LYS A 272 -4.84 -16.79 33.82
N ASN A 273 -4.82 -15.48 34.05
CA ASN A 273 -5.66 -14.82 35.06
C ASN A 273 -6.69 -13.83 34.49
N TYR A 274 -6.58 -13.49 33.21
CA TYR A 274 -7.48 -12.56 32.53
C TYR A 274 -7.52 -12.85 31.02
N ALA A 275 -8.54 -12.37 30.34
CA ALA A 275 -8.61 -12.26 28.89
C ALA A 275 -8.49 -10.80 28.44
N PHE A 276 -7.85 -10.57 27.30
CA PHE A 276 -7.86 -9.30 26.58
C PHE A 276 -8.71 -9.47 25.32
N GLU A 277 -9.78 -8.69 25.17
CA GLU A 277 -10.56 -8.60 23.93
C GLU A 277 -10.29 -7.27 23.24
N TYR A 278 -10.08 -7.30 21.91
CA TYR A 278 -10.01 -6.12 21.05
C TYR A 278 -11.05 -6.18 19.93
N ILE A 279 -11.70 -5.04 19.68
CA ILE A 279 -12.73 -4.83 18.65
C ILE A 279 -12.19 -3.81 17.63
N PRO A 280 -11.52 -4.26 16.53
CA PRO A 280 -10.97 -3.38 15.51
C PRO A 280 -12.01 -2.46 14.88
N GLY A 281 -13.27 -2.90 14.77
CA GLY A 281 -14.38 -2.09 14.24
C GLY A 281 -14.69 -0.82 15.04
N ARG A 282 -14.11 -0.63 16.23
CA ARG A 282 -14.33 0.53 17.11
C ARG A 282 -13.06 1.13 17.72
N ARG A 283 -11.89 0.48 17.57
CA ARG A 283 -10.66 0.73 18.36
C ARG A 283 -10.91 0.63 19.88
N GLU A 284 -11.80 -0.27 20.27
CA GLU A 284 -12.11 -0.56 21.67
C GLU A 284 -11.38 -1.84 22.11
N TYR A 285 -10.82 -1.86 23.31
CA TYR A 285 -10.37 -3.09 23.98
C TYR A 285 -10.89 -3.14 25.42
N LYS A 286 -10.91 -4.34 26.01
CA LYS A 286 -11.19 -4.53 27.43
C LYS A 286 -10.39 -5.69 28.02
N ILE A 287 -10.03 -5.55 29.29
CA ILE A 287 -9.41 -6.61 30.10
C ILE A 287 -10.51 -7.24 30.97
N ILE A 288 -10.61 -8.57 30.93
CA ILE A 288 -11.62 -9.35 31.65
C ILE A 288 -10.89 -10.25 32.65
N THR A 289 -10.81 -9.83 33.91
CA THR A 289 -10.24 -10.64 35.00
C THR A 289 -11.11 -11.87 35.26
N TYR A 290 -10.51 -13.05 35.41
CA TYR A 290 -11.24 -14.27 35.75
C TYR A 290 -11.46 -14.37 37.27
N LYS A 291 -12.54 -15.04 37.70
CA LYS A 291 -12.75 -15.42 39.11
C LYS A 291 -11.78 -16.50 39.60
N ASN A 292 -11.24 -17.31 38.69
CA ASN A 292 -10.26 -18.35 38.93
C ASN A 292 -9.37 -18.52 37.69
N SER A 293 -8.12 -18.93 37.88
CA SER A 293 -7.16 -19.07 36.79
C SER A 293 -7.59 -20.10 35.74
N ARG A 294 -7.30 -19.79 34.47
CA ARG A 294 -7.38 -20.70 33.33
C ARG A 294 -6.43 -21.89 33.53
N PRO A 295 -6.84 -23.13 33.21
CA PRO A 295 -5.95 -24.29 33.24
C PRO A 295 -4.71 -24.09 32.34
N GLU A 296 -3.52 -24.37 32.88
CA GLU A 296 -2.25 -24.17 32.17
C GLU A 296 -1.99 -25.26 31.13
N ALA A 297 -2.17 -24.91 29.85
CA ALA A 297 -2.23 -25.85 28.73
C ALA A 297 -2.04 -25.15 27.37
N ILE A 298 -1.28 -25.73 26.44
CA ILE A 298 -1.36 -25.34 25.01
C ILE A 298 -2.74 -25.77 24.50
N SER A 299 -3.59 -24.80 24.22
CA SER A 299 -5.03 -25.02 24.09
C SER A 299 -5.61 -24.21 22.94
N ILE A 300 -6.62 -24.80 22.31
CA ILE A 300 -7.42 -24.21 21.25
C ILE A 300 -8.86 -24.07 21.73
N GLY A 301 -9.62 -23.14 21.17
CA GLY A 301 -10.99 -22.91 21.63
C GLY A 301 -11.92 -22.25 20.63
N VAL A 302 -13.21 -22.39 20.88
CA VAL A 302 -14.33 -21.92 20.06
C VAL A 302 -15.41 -21.28 20.94
N ILE A 303 -16.20 -20.36 20.39
CA ILE A 303 -17.27 -19.67 21.13
C ILE A 303 -18.60 -20.38 20.94
N ASP A 304 -19.23 -20.79 22.04
CA ASP A 304 -20.62 -21.24 22.14
C ASP A 304 -21.47 -20.02 22.51
N TYR A 305 -21.98 -19.32 21.50
CA TYR A 305 -22.70 -18.04 21.68
C TYR A 305 -24.01 -18.21 22.45
N GLU A 306 -24.75 -19.31 22.19
CA GLU A 306 -26.01 -19.64 22.85
C GLU A 306 -25.84 -19.78 24.38
N LYS A 307 -24.83 -20.55 24.80
CA LYS A 307 -24.53 -20.76 26.23
C LYS A 307 -23.62 -19.68 26.82
N LYS A 308 -23.17 -18.73 25.99
CA LYS A 308 -22.19 -17.68 26.30
C LYS A 308 -20.92 -18.24 26.95
N LYS A 309 -20.30 -19.25 26.31
CA LYS A 309 -19.06 -19.89 26.81
C LYS A 309 -17.98 -19.95 25.75
N ILE A 310 -16.72 -19.89 26.17
CA ILE A 310 -15.57 -20.28 25.34
C ILE A 310 -15.21 -21.72 25.72
N ARG A 311 -15.33 -22.62 24.76
CA ARG A 311 -15.09 -24.06 24.89
C ARG A 311 -13.67 -24.35 24.44
N SER A 312 -12.84 -24.90 25.32
CA SER A 312 -11.39 -25.00 25.16
C SER A 312 -10.87 -26.41 25.41
N PHE A 313 -9.87 -26.83 24.64
CA PHE A 313 -9.32 -28.18 24.67
C PHE A 313 -7.78 -28.11 24.72
N PHE A 314 -7.18 -28.83 25.67
CA PHE A 314 -5.73 -29.07 25.70
C PHE A 314 -5.39 -30.14 24.66
N ILE A 315 -4.68 -29.76 23.59
CA ILE A 315 -4.19 -30.61 22.47
C ILE A 315 -5.17 -31.71 22.03
N CYS A 316 -5.91 -31.52 20.92
CA CYS A 316 -6.86 -32.54 20.46
C CYS A 316 -6.20 -33.92 20.26
N PRO A 317 -6.73 -35.01 20.86
CA PRO A 317 -7.88 -35.07 21.76
C PRO A 317 -7.51 -34.78 23.23
N GLY A 318 -8.29 -33.90 23.87
CA GLY A 318 -8.24 -33.70 25.32
C GLY A 318 -9.63 -33.39 25.89
N GLU A 319 -9.73 -33.38 27.21
CA GLU A 319 -10.95 -32.93 27.91
C GLU A 319 -11.27 -31.45 27.63
N GLU A 320 -12.56 -31.12 27.72
CA GLU A 320 -13.07 -29.75 27.62
C GLU A 320 -12.93 -28.96 28.93
N SER A 321 -12.25 -27.81 28.87
CA SER A 321 -12.40 -26.71 29.83
C SER A 321 -13.32 -25.64 29.24
N THR A 322 -14.25 -25.10 30.03
CA THR A 322 -15.09 -23.95 29.59
C THR A 322 -14.80 -22.71 30.41
N TYR A 323 -14.72 -21.55 29.73
CA TYR A 323 -14.87 -20.23 30.34
C TYR A 323 -16.29 -19.74 30.13
N ASP A 324 -16.96 -19.36 31.20
CA ASP A 324 -18.34 -18.88 31.18
C ASP A 324 -18.37 -17.35 31.19
N LEU A 325 -18.81 -16.74 30.08
CA LEU A 325 -18.77 -15.28 29.85
C LEU A 325 -19.76 -14.50 30.75
N THR A 326 -20.68 -15.19 31.44
CA THR A 326 -21.68 -14.55 32.32
C THR A 326 -21.20 -14.55 33.77
N SER A 327 -20.65 -15.68 34.24
CA SER A 327 -20.12 -15.83 35.59
C SER A 327 -18.67 -15.38 35.73
N GLY A 328 -17.89 -15.32 34.65
CA GLY A 328 -16.48 -14.94 34.65
C GLY A 328 -15.53 -16.01 35.19
N ALA A 329 -15.96 -17.28 35.21
CA ALA A 329 -15.22 -18.40 35.81
C ALA A 329 -14.81 -19.46 34.77
N TRP A 330 -13.70 -20.15 35.05
CA TRP A 330 -13.26 -21.34 34.33
C TRP A 330 -13.70 -22.62 35.02
N THR A 331 -14.10 -23.63 34.24
CA THR A 331 -14.22 -25.02 34.71
C THR A 331 -12.90 -25.75 34.48
N THR A 332 -12.39 -26.40 35.54
CA THR A 332 -11.14 -27.18 35.48
C THR A 332 -11.40 -28.54 34.83
N ALA A 333 -10.90 -28.75 33.62
CA ALA A 333 -10.78 -30.09 33.05
C ALA A 333 -9.71 -30.92 33.77
N GLY A 334 -9.82 -32.24 33.71
CA GLY A 334 -8.71 -33.12 34.07
C GLY A 334 -7.56 -32.97 33.07
N LYS A 335 -6.31 -33.08 33.53
CA LYS A 335 -5.18 -33.29 32.64
C LYS A 335 -5.32 -34.69 32.02
N THR A 336 -5.81 -34.79 30.78
CA THR A 336 -5.76 -36.06 30.03
C THR A 336 -4.29 -36.49 29.87
N PRO A 337 -3.88 -37.68 30.36
CA PRO A 337 -2.52 -38.17 30.12
C PRO A 337 -2.30 -38.54 28.65
N GLU A 338 -3.37 -38.99 27.98
CA GLU A 338 -3.42 -39.41 26.58
C GLU A 338 -3.49 -38.22 25.62
N SER A 339 -2.43 -37.40 25.59
CA SER A 339 -2.20 -36.46 24.49
C SER A 339 -1.80 -37.23 23.22
N ASP A 340 -2.78 -37.66 22.42
CA ASP A 340 -2.53 -38.28 21.12
C ASP A 340 -2.07 -37.20 20.11
N TRP A 341 -0.75 -37.12 19.93
CA TRP A 341 -0.07 -36.13 19.08
C TRP A 341 -0.44 -36.22 17.59
N LYS A 342 -1.22 -37.21 17.15
CA LYS A 342 -1.70 -37.43 15.78
C LYS A 342 -2.51 -36.27 15.16
N TYR A 343 -3.08 -35.38 15.97
CA TYR A 343 -3.94 -34.27 15.50
C TYR A 343 -3.32 -32.89 15.79
N PHE A 344 -2.01 -32.77 15.87
CA PHE A 344 -1.35 -31.46 15.91
C PHE A 344 -1.59 -30.72 14.57
N ASN A 345 -1.86 -29.41 14.61
CA ASN A 345 -2.36 -28.63 13.45
C ASN A 345 -3.63 -29.21 12.80
N SER A 346 -4.56 -29.72 13.62
CA SER A 346 -5.94 -30.03 13.22
C SER A 346 -6.84 -28.80 13.36
N ALA A 347 -7.96 -28.78 12.65
CA ALA A 347 -8.96 -27.72 12.77
C ALA A 347 -9.97 -28.04 13.89
N LEU A 348 -10.46 -27.02 14.59
CA LEU A 348 -11.54 -27.11 15.58
C LEU A 348 -12.68 -26.18 15.17
N PHE A 349 -13.92 -26.67 15.22
CA PHE A 349 -15.09 -25.89 14.81
C PHE A 349 -16.34 -26.27 15.62
N TYR A 350 -17.21 -25.27 15.83
CA TYR A 350 -18.46 -25.37 16.58
C TYR A 350 -19.65 -25.33 15.63
N ASN A 351 -20.56 -26.30 15.75
CA ASN A 351 -21.82 -26.30 15.00
C ASN A 351 -22.90 -25.57 15.80
N ALA A 352 -23.19 -24.32 15.41
CA ALA A 352 -24.21 -23.48 16.05
C ALA A 352 -25.65 -24.02 15.96
N LEU A 353 -25.95 -24.99 15.08
CA LEU A 353 -27.28 -25.62 15.04
C LEU A 353 -27.49 -26.67 16.13
N THR A 354 -26.42 -27.35 16.57
CA THR A 354 -26.50 -28.50 17.49
C THR A 354 -25.76 -28.28 18.81
N GLY A 355 -24.93 -27.23 18.90
CA GLY A 355 -24.02 -27.03 20.03
C GLY A 355 -22.88 -28.05 20.08
N ASP A 356 -22.64 -28.79 19.00
CA ASP A 356 -21.53 -29.74 18.90
C ASP A 356 -20.19 -29.04 18.67
N VAL A 357 -19.10 -29.67 19.11
CA VAL A 357 -17.74 -29.31 18.70
C VAL A 357 -17.12 -30.49 17.94
N TYR A 358 -16.52 -30.18 16.81
CA TYR A 358 -15.88 -31.11 15.90
C TYR A 358 -14.41 -30.75 15.68
N ASN A 359 -13.60 -31.76 15.36
CA ASN A 359 -12.19 -31.66 15.04
C ASN A 359 -11.92 -32.37 13.70
N PHE A 360 -11.03 -31.82 12.87
CA PHE A 360 -10.69 -32.38 11.56
C PHE A 360 -9.19 -32.38 11.28
N GLY A 361 -8.68 -33.51 10.80
CA GLY A 361 -7.34 -33.62 10.21
C GLY A 361 -6.20 -33.50 11.23
N GLY A 362 -5.10 -32.88 10.80
CA GLY A 362 -3.88 -32.72 11.59
C GLY A 362 -2.78 -33.72 11.23
N TYR A 363 -1.74 -33.76 12.06
CA TYR A 363 -0.53 -34.55 11.86
C TYR A 363 0.09 -35.02 13.18
N GLY A 364 0.62 -36.23 13.16
CA GLY A 364 1.55 -36.80 14.14
C GLY A 364 2.03 -38.17 13.68
N TYR A 365 3.03 -38.74 14.37
CA TYR A 365 3.62 -40.05 14.01
C TYR A 365 3.97 -40.20 12.51
N TYR A 366 4.53 -39.14 11.92
CA TYR A 366 4.91 -39.06 10.50
C TYR A 366 3.75 -39.22 9.49
N LYS A 367 2.51 -39.00 9.94
CA LYS A 367 1.31 -39.08 9.09
C LYS A 367 0.36 -37.89 9.27
N THR A 368 -0.17 -37.34 8.18
CA THR A 368 -1.37 -36.49 8.24
C THR A 368 -2.62 -37.36 8.21
N ASN A 369 -3.75 -36.81 8.67
CA ASN A 369 -5.05 -37.49 8.60
C ASN A 369 -6.14 -36.56 8.01
N ASN A 370 -7.29 -37.13 7.66
CA ASN A 370 -8.52 -36.46 7.23
C ASN A 370 -9.73 -36.92 8.08
N GLU A 371 -9.47 -37.34 9.32
CA GLU A 371 -10.50 -37.87 10.21
C GLU A 371 -11.36 -36.73 10.76
N LEU A 372 -12.68 -36.88 10.67
CA LEU A 372 -13.63 -36.04 11.38
C LEU A 372 -13.92 -36.68 12.74
N ARG A 373 -13.90 -35.88 13.81
CA ARG A 373 -14.15 -36.31 15.18
C ARG A 373 -15.12 -35.36 15.86
N LYS A 374 -15.97 -35.89 16.75
CA LYS A 374 -16.96 -35.14 17.53
C LYS A 374 -16.68 -35.30 19.02
N TYR A 375 -16.78 -34.21 19.78
CA TYR A 375 -16.67 -34.27 21.24
C TYR A 375 -18.03 -34.56 21.87
N ASN A 376 -18.08 -35.51 22.82
CA ASN A 376 -19.22 -35.78 23.67
C ASN A 376 -18.95 -35.22 25.08
N PRO A 377 -19.64 -34.14 25.51
CA PRO A 377 -19.41 -33.51 26.81
C PRO A 377 -19.75 -34.39 28.01
N ALA A 378 -20.78 -35.24 27.89
CA ALA A 378 -21.21 -36.12 28.99
C ALA A 378 -20.23 -37.30 29.18
N ALA A 379 -19.68 -37.84 28.09
CA ALA A 379 -18.67 -38.90 28.13
C ALA A 379 -17.23 -38.38 28.24
N LYS A 380 -17.01 -37.06 28.20
CA LYS A 380 -15.71 -36.37 28.14
C LYS A 380 -14.75 -36.88 27.05
N LYS A 381 -15.28 -37.41 25.95
CA LYS A 381 -14.49 -38.17 24.95
C LYS A 381 -14.75 -37.72 23.51
N TRP A 382 -13.71 -37.89 22.68
CA TRP A 382 -13.72 -37.64 21.24
C TRP A 382 -13.99 -38.93 20.47
N SER A 383 -15.14 -39.03 19.80
CA SER A 383 -15.48 -40.15 18.91
C SER A 383 -15.19 -39.82 17.46
N GLY A 384 -14.72 -40.80 16.67
CA GLY A 384 -14.64 -40.67 15.21
C GLY A 384 -16.03 -40.56 14.59
N VAL A 385 -16.13 -39.83 13.47
CA VAL A 385 -17.37 -39.62 12.70
C VAL A 385 -17.05 -39.85 11.22
N ASN A 386 -17.72 -40.82 10.60
CA ASN A 386 -17.58 -41.05 9.17
C ASN A 386 -18.35 -39.98 8.39
N TYR A 387 -17.77 -39.51 7.29
CA TYR A 387 -18.42 -38.64 6.31
C TYR A 387 -18.24 -39.23 4.90
N SER A 388 -19.03 -38.75 3.95
CA SER A 388 -19.07 -39.26 2.56
C SER A 388 -19.05 -38.12 1.54
N GLY A 389 -18.98 -38.43 0.24
CA GLY A 389 -18.88 -37.42 -0.83
C GLY A 389 -17.46 -37.26 -1.36
N ASP A 390 -17.08 -36.04 -1.72
CA ASP A 390 -15.78 -35.76 -2.35
C ASP A 390 -14.62 -35.98 -1.38
N PHE A 391 -13.59 -36.71 -1.81
CA PHE A 391 -12.46 -37.10 -0.97
C PHE A 391 -11.58 -35.89 -0.58
N ILE A 392 -11.50 -35.60 0.72
CA ILE A 392 -10.61 -34.58 1.28
C ILE A 392 -9.26 -35.21 1.61
N TYR A 393 -8.18 -34.76 0.96
CA TYR A 393 -6.82 -35.30 1.19
C TYR A 393 -6.37 -35.11 2.66
N PRO A 394 -5.75 -36.13 3.30
CA PRO A 394 -5.12 -36.05 4.61
C PRO A 394 -4.13 -34.88 4.75
N ARG A 395 -4.35 -34.01 5.75
CA ARG A 395 -3.62 -32.73 5.83
C ARG A 395 -3.44 -32.18 7.25
N ARG A 396 -2.32 -31.48 7.47
CA ARG A 396 -2.26 -30.38 8.44
C ARG A 396 -3.17 -29.28 7.93
N VAL A 397 -4.21 -28.94 8.68
CA VAL A 397 -5.21 -27.97 8.24
C VAL A 397 -4.66 -26.57 8.49
N LYS A 398 -4.67 -25.72 7.46
CA LYS A 398 -4.08 -24.38 7.52
C LYS A 398 -5.09 -23.25 7.32
N ALA A 399 -6.23 -23.50 6.68
CA ALA A 399 -7.30 -22.53 6.54
C ALA A 399 -8.69 -23.19 6.67
N VAL A 400 -9.51 -22.68 7.59
CA VAL A 400 -10.91 -23.07 7.77
C VAL A 400 -11.77 -21.84 8.06
N GLY A 401 -13.07 -21.97 7.84
CA GLY A 401 -14.06 -20.94 8.18
C GLY A 401 -15.47 -21.51 8.30
N ALA A 402 -16.36 -20.79 8.96
CA ALA A 402 -17.78 -21.12 8.97
C ALA A 402 -18.36 -21.05 7.54
N GLY A 403 -19.19 -22.04 7.19
CA GLY A 403 -19.81 -22.16 5.87
C GLY A 403 -20.88 -21.09 5.60
N PRO A 404 -21.47 -21.09 4.40
CA PRO A 404 -22.48 -20.10 4.01
C PRO A 404 -23.84 -20.34 4.68
N LYS A 405 -23.99 -21.47 5.39
CA LYS A 405 -25.15 -21.82 6.23
C LYS A 405 -24.66 -22.32 7.59
N PRO A 406 -25.41 -22.10 8.69
CA PRO A 406 -25.18 -22.80 9.94
C PRO A 406 -25.06 -24.32 9.73
N GLY A 407 -24.20 -24.99 10.50
CA GLY A 407 -23.93 -26.43 10.33
C GLY A 407 -23.04 -26.82 9.14
N THR A 408 -22.57 -25.87 8.34
CA THR A 408 -21.60 -26.13 7.26
C THR A 408 -20.24 -25.49 7.56
N VAL A 409 -19.14 -26.09 7.09
CA VAL A 409 -17.76 -25.66 7.34
C VAL A 409 -16.94 -25.72 6.07
N TRP A 410 -16.13 -24.69 5.82
CA TRP A 410 -15.16 -24.65 4.74
C TRP A 410 -13.82 -25.23 5.19
N ILE A 411 -13.24 -26.11 4.36
CA ILE A 411 -11.88 -26.65 4.53
C ILE A 411 -11.07 -26.28 3.29
N CYS A 412 -10.08 -25.40 3.47
CA CYS A 412 -9.29 -24.84 2.38
C CYS A 412 -7.79 -25.10 2.60
N SER A 413 -7.09 -25.48 1.53
CA SER A 413 -5.63 -25.69 1.54
C SER A 413 -5.14 -26.58 2.71
N GLY A 414 -3.90 -26.40 3.16
CA GLY A 414 -3.21 -27.28 4.11
C GLY A 414 -2.01 -28.01 3.47
N GLU A 415 -1.27 -28.75 4.28
CA GLU A 415 -0.06 -29.48 3.85
C GLU A 415 -0.25 -30.98 4.07
N GLY A 416 0.02 -31.80 3.05
CA GLY A 416 -0.21 -33.25 3.11
C GLY A 416 0.01 -33.95 1.77
N ASN A 417 -0.60 -35.13 1.61
CA ASN A 417 -0.73 -35.85 0.34
C ASN A 417 -1.95 -36.79 0.38
N GLN A 418 -2.18 -37.58 -0.66
CA GLN A 418 -3.37 -38.43 -0.80
C GLN A 418 -3.49 -39.54 0.27
N ASP A 419 -2.37 -40.10 0.72
CA ASP A 419 -2.31 -41.18 1.73
C ASP A 419 -2.07 -40.67 3.17
N GLY A 420 -1.64 -39.42 3.27
CA GLY A 420 -1.09 -38.78 4.46
C GLY A 420 0.31 -39.22 4.87
N ASP A 421 0.98 -40.09 4.12
CA ASP A 421 2.29 -40.65 4.48
C ASP A 421 3.45 -39.69 4.16
N GLN A 422 4.14 -39.18 5.18
CA GLN A 422 5.25 -38.23 5.00
C GLN A 422 6.39 -38.78 4.14
N ARG A 423 6.57 -40.12 4.09
CA ARG A 423 7.63 -40.77 3.30
C ARG A 423 7.43 -40.61 1.79
N LYS A 424 6.20 -40.29 1.34
CA LYS A 424 5.88 -39.96 -0.04
C LYS A 424 6.08 -38.46 -0.37
N GLY A 425 6.55 -37.67 0.60
CA GLY A 425 6.64 -36.21 0.52
C GLY A 425 5.28 -35.54 0.75
N PHE A 426 5.29 -34.35 1.34
CA PHE A 426 4.10 -33.49 1.44
C PHE A 426 4.19 -32.32 0.45
N PHE A 427 3.03 -31.84 0.04
CA PHE A 427 2.87 -30.64 -0.78
C PHE A 427 1.75 -29.76 -0.20
N THR A 428 1.79 -28.47 -0.55
CA THR A 428 0.67 -27.56 -0.28
C THR A 428 -0.51 -27.98 -1.15
N ILE A 429 -1.60 -28.37 -0.50
CA ILE A 429 -2.86 -28.68 -1.16
C ILE A 429 -3.55 -27.35 -1.46
N TYR A 430 -4.22 -27.26 -2.61
CA TYR A 430 -4.93 -26.06 -3.05
C TYR A 430 -6.35 -26.38 -3.54
N ASP A 431 -7.09 -27.11 -2.74
CA ASP A 431 -8.52 -27.37 -2.92
C ASP A 431 -9.36 -26.59 -1.88
N LEU A 432 -10.67 -26.49 -2.17
CA LEU A 432 -11.69 -26.10 -1.21
C LEU A 432 -12.80 -27.14 -1.19
N HIS A 433 -13.17 -27.56 0.02
CA HIS A 433 -14.35 -28.37 0.28
C HIS A 433 -15.32 -27.63 1.20
N LEU A 434 -16.61 -27.81 0.93
CA LEU A 434 -17.68 -27.55 1.90
C LEU A 434 -18.03 -28.88 2.57
N LEU A 435 -17.89 -28.97 3.88
CA LEU A 435 -18.33 -30.09 4.70
C LEU A 435 -19.64 -29.69 5.41
N ASP A 436 -20.71 -30.43 5.15
CA ASP A 436 -21.97 -30.29 5.87
C ASP A 436 -21.98 -31.25 7.07
N LEU A 437 -22.12 -30.70 8.28
CA LEU A 437 -22.07 -31.43 9.55
C LEU A 437 -23.44 -31.99 9.98
N THR A 438 -24.48 -31.74 9.20
CA THR A 438 -25.84 -32.26 9.40
C THR A 438 -26.04 -33.53 8.58
N THR A 439 -25.60 -33.51 7.32
CA THR A 439 -25.65 -34.68 6.41
C THR A 439 -24.38 -35.53 6.45
N LEU A 440 -23.29 -35.01 7.03
CA LEU A 440 -21.95 -35.63 7.00
C LEU A 440 -21.47 -35.90 5.56
N THR A 441 -21.64 -34.88 4.70
CA THR A 441 -21.20 -34.93 3.29
C THR A 441 -20.20 -33.82 2.97
N SER A 442 -19.08 -34.18 2.34
CA SER A 442 -18.13 -33.24 1.72
C SER A 442 -18.46 -33.02 0.25
N LYS A 443 -18.41 -31.76 -0.17
CA LYS A 443 -18.45 -31.36 -1.58
C LYS A 443 -17.26 -30.49 -1.93
N LYS A 444 -16.48 -30.90 -2.91
CA LYS A 444 -15.39 -30.12 -3.50
C LYS A 444 -16.00 -29.04 -4.39
N LEU A 445 -15.56 -27.79 -4.21
CA LEU A 445 -16.05 -26.69 -5.03
C LEU A 445 -15.10 -26.30 -6.16
N TRP A 446 -13.78 -26.31 -5.89
CA TRP A 446 -12.77 -25.94 -6.88
C TRP A 446 -11.38 -26.46 -6.49
N ASN A 447 -10.44 -26.30 -7.42
CA ASN A 447 -9.03 -26.69 -7.32
C ASN A 447 -8.23 -25.57 -8.00
N LEU A 448 -7.19 -25.02 -7.35
CA LEU A 448 -6.30 -24.10 -8.04
C LEU A 448 -5.43 -24.85 -9.07
N PRO A 449 -5.22 -24.29 -10.27
CA PRO A 449 -4.21 -24.79 -11.19
C PRO A 449 -2.81 -24.43 -10.65
N VAL A 450 -2.16 -25.39 -9.99
CA VAL A 450 -0.76 -25.26 -9.58
C VAL A 450 0.10 -25.24 -10.84
N LYS A 451 0.79 -24.11 -11.09
CA LYS A 451 1.85 -24.04 -12.10
C LYS A 451 3.11 -24.65 -11.49
N GLU A 452 3.74 -25.59 -12.20
CA GLU A 452 4.83 -26.43 -11.67
C GLU A 452 6.05 -25.65 -11.14
N ASN A 453 6.25 -24.41 -11.60
CA ASN A 453 7.33 -23.52 -11.17
C ASN A 453 6.95 -22.52 -10.05
N ASN A 454 5.68 -22.48 -9.61
CA ASN A 454 5.26 -21.57 -8.55
C ASN A 454 5.61 -22.13 -7.16
N LYS A 455 6.61 -21.53 -6.52
CA LYS A 455 6.76 -21.53 -5.06
C LYS A 455 5.69 -20.64 -4.41
N ASP A 456 4.42 -20.91 -4.68
CA ASP A 456 3.33 -20.20 -3.98
C ASP A 456 3.44 -20.53 -2.48
N PRO A 457 3.53 -19.51 -1.58
CA PRO A 457 3.81 -19.78 -0.17
C PRO A 457 2.67 -20.47 0.59
N PHE A 458 2.93 -20.74 1.86
CA PHE A 458 1.93 -21.25 2.78
C PHE A 458 0.82 -20.20 3.00
N CYS A 459 -0.41 -20.59 2.68
CA CYS A 459 -1.60 -19.97 3.24
C CYS A 459 -1.71 -20.42 4.70
N GLU A 460 -1.75 -19.48 5.65
CA GLU A 460 -1.70 -19.73 7.10
C GLU A 460 -2.83 -18.98 7.82
N GLY A 461 -3.64 -19.70 8.60
CA GLY A 461 -4.56 -19.11 9.57
C GLY A 461 -6.02 -19.02 9.12
N VAL A 462 -6.54 -17.81 9.03
CA VAL A 462 -8.00 -17.56 9.00
C VAL A 462 -8.49 -17.43 7.57
N MET A 463 -9.53 -18.19 7.21
CA MET A 463 -10.26 -17.96 5.97
C MET A 463 -11.47 -17.07 6.21
N LEU A 464 -11.41 -15.84 5.70
CA LEU A 464 -12.49 -14.85 5.84
C LEU A 464 -13.42 -14.93 4.62
N TRP A 465 -14.65 -15.41 4.81
CA TRP A 465 -15.66 -15.45 3.75
C TRP A 465 -16.47 -14.15 3.67
N SER A 466 -16.56 -13.56 2.47
CA SER A 466 -17.52 -12.49 2.17
C SER A 466 -18.53 -12.92 1.11
N SER A 467 -19.79 -13.00 1.54
CA SER A 467 -20.99 -13.13 0.71
C SER A 467 -21.03 -12.09 -0.42
N ASP A 468 -20.71 -10.84 -0.07
CA ASP A 468 -20.93 -9.65 -0.87
C ASP A 468 -20.04 -9.57 -2.11
N TYR A 469 -18.93 -10.32 -2.07
CA TYR A 469 -17.96 -10.47 -3.15
C TYR A 469 -17.98 -11.87 -3.77
N ASN A 470 -18.64 -12.85 -3.13
CA ASN A 470 -18.41 -14.29 -3.36
C ASN A 470 -16.92 -14.66 -3.28
N SER A 471 -16.20 -14.05 -2.34
CA SER A 471 -14.75 -14.22 -2.16
C SER A 471 -14.39 -14.80 -0.81
N PHE A 472 -13.30 -15.57 -0.77
CA PHE A 472 -12.53 -15.80 0.45
C PHE A 472 -11.28 -14.92 0.46
N TYR A 473 -10.87 -14.49 1.65
CA TYR A 473 -9.59 -13.85 1.88
C TYR A 473 -8.73 -14.77 2.76
N LEU A 474 -7.55 -15.13 2.27
CA LEU A 474 -6.55 -15.93 2.97
C LEU A 474 -5.33 -15.06 3.29
N LEU A 475 -4.90 -15.12 4.55
CA LEU A 475 -3.56 -14.69 4.91
C LEU A 475 -2.54 -15.73 4.40
N ASN A 476 -1.49 -15.23 3.77
CA ASN A 476 -0.42 -16.02 3.17
C ASN A 476 0.91 -15.45 3.63
N GLY A 477 1.87 -16.30 4.00
CA GLY A 477 3.16 -15.84 4.52
C GLY A 477 4.30 -16.80 4.24
N GLU A 478 5.47 -16.27 3.95
CA GLU A 478 6.72 -17.00 4.12
C GLU A 478 7.16 -16.93 5.59
N THR A 479 7.65 -18.05 6.12
CA THR A 479 8.05 -18.21 7.52
C THR A 479 9.55 -18.53 7.62
N GLU A 480 10.34 -17.61 8.18
CA GLU A 480 11.74 -17.87 8.52
C GLU A 480 11.82 -18.47 9.94
N GLY A 481 11.84 -19.80 9.98
CA GLY A 481 11.66 -20.57 11.22
C GLY A 481 10.25 -20.41 11.77
N TRP A 482 10.11 -19.80 12.95
CA TRP A 482 8.82 -19.58 13.64
C TRP A 482 8.27 -18.16 13.46
N ASN A 483 8.73 -17.39 12.47
CA ASN A 483 8.37 -15.97 12.32
C ASN A 483 8.02 -15.66 10.86
N TYR A 484 7.01 -14.83 10.63
CA TYR A 484 6.63 -14.39 9.29
C TYR A 484 7.54 -13.27 8.77
N SER A 485 7.98 -13.37 7.51
CA SER A 485 8.66 -12.28 6.79
C SER A 485 7.71 -11.50 5.88
N ASP A 486 6.90 -12.22 5.11
CA ASP A 486 6.20 -11.70 3.92
C ASP A 486 4.69 -11.97 3.98
N LEU A 487 3.99 -11.32 4.92
CA LEU A 487 2.54 -11.40 4.98
C LEU A 487 1.87 -10.73 3.77
N ARG A 488 0.96 -11.47 3.15
CA ARG A 488 0.20 -11.12 1.95
C ARG A 488 -1.24 -11.57 2.07
N MET A 489 -2.15 -10.92 1.34
CA MET A 489 -3.57 -11.26 1.33
C MET A 489 -4.01 -11.76 -0.05
N ILE A 490 -4.54 -12.98 -0.09
CA ILE A 490 -5.00 -13.62 -1.32
C ILE A 490 -6.53 -13.59 -1.34
N GLU A 491 -7.11 -12.94 -2.34
CA GLU A 491 -8.53 -13.06 -2.67
C GLU A 491 -8.76 -14.27 -3.59
N LEU A 492 -9.77 -15.08 -3.27
CA LEU A 492 -10.18 -16.27 -4.00
C LEU A 492 -11.66 -16.16 -4.32
N ASN A 493 -12.02 -15.86 -5.57
CA ASN A 493 -13.41 -15.68 -5.96
C ASN A 493 -14.06 -17.02 -6.37
N ILE A 494 -15.14 -17.38 -5.68
CA ILE A 494 -15.86 -18.64 -5.85
C ILE A 494 -16.61 -18.69 -7.19
N LYS A 495 -17.16 -17.56 -7.62
CA LYS A 495 -18.00 -17.47 -8.83
C LYS A 495 -17.17 -17.43 -10.11
N GLU A 496 -16.04 -16.71 -10.06
CA GLU A 496 -15.13 -16.55 -11.20
C GLU A 496 -14.01 -17.59 -11.24
N ASN A 497 -13.83 -18.36 -10.16
CA ASN A 497 -12.73 -19.32 -9.96
C ASN A 497 -11.33 -18.66 -10.11
N THR A 498 -11.20 -17.42 -9.62
CA THR A 498 -9.97 -16.60 -9.75
C THR A 498 -9.20 -16.49 -8.43
N LYS A 499 -7.87 -16.44 -8.53
CA LYS A 499 -6.95 -16.10 -7.44
C LYS A 499 -6.29 -14.77 -7.74
N LYS A 500 -6.38 -13.81 -6.82
CA LYS A 500 -5.75 -12.49 -6.89
C LYS A 500 -4.91 -12.25 -5.64
N LEU A 501 -3.70 -11.73 -5.80
CA LEU A 501 -2.98 -11.08 -4.72
C LEU A 501 -3.55 -9.67 -4.58
N ILE A 502 -4.07 -9.31 -3.40
CA ILE A 502 -4.68 -7.99 -3.16
C ILE A 502 -3.92 -7.18 -2.11
N GLY A 503 -3.85 -5.88 -2.37
CA GLY A 503 -3.11 -4.91 -1.57
C GLY A 503 -1.58 -4.96 -1.75
N ASP A 504 -0.91 -4.00 -1.12
CA ASP A 504 0.55 -3.89 -1.12
C ASP A 504 1.22 -4.79 -0.05
N PHE A 505 2.45 -4.47 0.36
CA PHE A 505 3.09 -5.16 1.48
C PHE A 505 2.74 -4.44 2.80
N PRO A 506 2.00 -5.08 3.72
CA PRO A 506 1.74 -4.51 5.03
C PRO A 506 3.07 -4.33 5.79
N VAL A 507 3.51 -3.07 5.96
CA VAL A 507 4.73 -2.72 6.71
C VAL A 507 4.46 -2.88 8.20
N ILE A 508 4.61 -4.10 8.70
CA ILE A 508 4.11 -4.55 10.01
C ILE A 508 5.07 -4.25 11.16
N ALA A 509 6.33 -4.62 10.98
CA ALA A 509 7.36 -4.66 12.01
C ALA A 509 8.30 -3.45 11.87
N ARG A 510 8.93 -3.02 12.97
CA ARG A 510 10.14 -2.17 12.86
C ARG A 510 11.30 -3.02 12.33
N GLU A 511 12.36 -2.33 11.91
CA GLU A 511 13.63 -2.93 11.54
C GLU A 511 14.14 -3.85 12.68
N ASN A 512 14.33 -5.14 12.36
CA ASN A 512 14.68 -6.25 13.28
C ASN A 512 13.57 -6.82 14.21
N GLU A 513 12.34 -6.29 14.20
CA GLU A 513 11.22 -6.92 14.93
C GLU A 513 10.72 -8.19 14.21
N LYS A 514 10.42 -9.27 14.96
CA LYS A 514 9.97 -10.56 14.41
C LYS A 514 8.48 -10.78 14.64
N ILE A 515 7.73 -11.05 13.57
CA ILE A 515 6.30 -11.35 13.62
C ILE A 515 6.12 -12.82 14.01
N ASN A 516 5.88 -13.12 15.28
CA ASN A 516 5.82 -14.50 15.77
C ASN A 516 4.43 -15.16 15.56
N ASP A 517 3.39 -14.34 15.40
CA ASP A 517 2.03 -14.77 15.09
C ASP A 517 1.30 -13.70 14.27
N ALA A 518 0.30 -14.12 13.50
CA ALA A 518 -0.58 -13.23 12.76
C ALA A 518 -1.99 -13.81 12.62
N THR A 519 -2.98 -12.94 12.49
CA THR A 519 -4.36 -13.33 12.21
C THR A 519 -5.08 -12.27 11.41
N ALA A 520 -6.15 -12.63 10.72
CA ALA A 520 -7.01 -11.69 10.02
C ALA A 520 -8.44 -11.72 10.58
N LEU A 521 -9.12 -10.57 10.55
CA LEU A 521 -10.53 -10.40 10.89
C LEU A 521 -11.25 -9.64 9.77
N LEU A 522 -12.53 -9.93 9.58
CA LEU A 522 -13.42 -9.25 8.64
C LEU A 522 -14.40 -8.37 9.44
N SER A 523 -14.66 -7.14 8.99
CA SER A 523 -15.65 -6.26 9.65
C SER A 523 -17.06 -6.88 9.62
N LYS A 524 -17.93 -6.47 10.56
CA LYS A 524 -19.33 -6.95 10.60
C LYS A 524 -20.08 -6.75 9.27
N ASN A 525 -19.82 -5.64 8.56
CA ASN A 525 -20.40 -5.36 7.23
C ASN A 525 -19.61 -5.96 6.05
N ARG A 526 -18.55 -6.75 6.32
CA ARG A 526 -17.76 -7.48 5.32
C ARG A 526 -17.03 -6.60 4.27
N LYS A 527 -16.78 -5.33 4.59
CA LYS A 527 -16.10 -4.33 3.72
C LYS A 527 -14.65 -4.00 4.12
N VAL A 528 -14.16 -4.52 5.25
CA VAL A 528 -12.81 -4.20 5.75
C VAL A 528 -12.13 -5.47 6.25
N VAL A 529 -10.89 -5.71 5.81
CA VAL A 529 -10.01 -6.70 6.43
C VAL A 529 -9.09 -5.99 7.41
N TYR A 530 -9.06 -6.50 8.64
CA TYR A 530 -8.07 -6.16 9.64
C TYR A 530 -7.03 -7.26 9.69
N LEU A 531 -5.75 -6.91 9.62
CA LEU A 531 -4.62 -7.82 9.80
C LEU A 531 -3.98 -7.50 11.15
N LEU A 532 -3.88 -8.49 12.02
CA LEU A 532 -3.47 -8.38 13.42
C LEU A 532 -2.22 -9.24 13.65
N PRO A 533 -1.03 -8.71 13.30
CA PRO A 533 0.26 -9.32 13.60
C PRO A 533 0.66 -9.05 15.06
N SER A 534 1.34 -10.02 15.65
CA SER A 534 1.79 -10.01 17.04
C SER A 534 3.30 -10.16 17.11
N VAL A 535 3.95 -9.22 17.79
CA VAL A 535 5.37 -9.27 18.18
C VAL A 535 5.39 -9.50 19.70
N PHE A 536 6.06 -10.55 20.18
CA PHE A 536 6.08 -10.88 21.61
C PHE A 536 7.40 -10.43 22.25
N GLU A 537 7.30 -9.69 23.34
CA GLU A 537 8.40 -9.06 24.07
C GLU A 537 8.32 -9.52 25.54
N GLY A 538 8.86 -10.70 25.82
CA GLY A 538 8.86 -11.31 27.16
C GLY A 538 7.43 -11.63 27.64
N GLU A 539 6.94 -10.87 28.63
CA GLU A 539 5.56 -10.99 29.13
C GLU A 539 4.56 -10.02 28.47
N ARG A 540 4.94 -9.34 27.38
CA ARG A 540 4.05 -8.45 26.61
C ARG A 540 3.90 -8.90 25.16
N THR A 541 2.80 -8.48 24.54
CA THR A 541 2.57 -8.59 23.09
C THR A 541 2.33 -7.19 22.55
N ARG A 542 2.95 -6.86 21.42
CA ARG A 542 2.67 -5.64 20.66
C ARG A 542 1.89 -5.98 19.40
N LEU A 543 0.68 -5.43 19.30
CA LEU A 543 -0.30 -5.71 18.26
C LEU A 543 -0.33 -4.54 17.25
N VAL A 544 0.16 -4.74 16.03
CA VAL A 544 0.27 -3.67 15.01
C VAL A 544 -0.85 -3.81 13.97
N VAL A 545 -2.05 -3.38 14.34
CA VAL A 545 -3.27 -3.60 13.56
C VAL A 545 -3.20 -2.83 12.24
N LYS A 546 -3.31 -3.56 11.12
CA LYS A 546 -3.39 -3.01 9.76
C LYS A 546 -4.81 -3.12 9.21
N ARG A 547 -5.17 -2.23 8.26
CA ARG A 547 -6.47 -2.18 7.58
C ARG A 547 -6.30 -2.17 6.05
N LEU A 548 -7.14 -2.92 5.36
CA LEU A 548 -7.38 -2.84 3.91
C LEU A 548 -8.89 -2.80 3.64
N LEU A 549 -9.33 -1.96 2.70
CA LEU A 549 -10.74 -1.90 2.27
C LEU A 549 -11.03 -2.93 1.16
N LEU A 550 -12.25 -3.49 1.18
CA LEU A 550 -12.72 -4.46 0.19
C LEU A 550 -13.71 -3.85 -0.82
N PRO A 551 -13.72 -4.31 -2.09
CA PRO A 551 -12.79 -5.30 -2.64
C PRO A 551 -11.39 -4.69 -2.81
N GLY A 552 -10.34 -5.50 -2.71
CA GLY A 552 -8.98 -5.01 -2.86
C GLY A 552 -8.63 -4.70 -4.32
N TYR A 553 -7.58 -3.92 -4.55
CA TYR A 553 -6.89 -3.84 -5.85
C TYR A 553 -5.76 -4.86 -5.91
N THR A 554 -5.51 -5.43 -7.09
CA THR A 554 -4.17 -5.95 -7.43
C THR A 554 -3.24 -4.79 -7.80
N SER A 555 -1.93 -4.99 -7.79
CA SER A 555 -0.97 -3.96 -8.20
C SER A 555 -1.20 -3.45 -9.63
N GLU A 556 -1.64 -4.33 -10.55
CA GLU A 556 -1.95 -3.98 -11.94
C GLU A 556 -3.23 -3.12 -12.03
N GLU A 557 -4.29 -3.54 -11.33
CA GLU A 557 -5.55 -2.79 -11.30
C GLU A 557 -5.38 -1.42 -10.62
N TYR A 558 -4.52 -1.31 -9.60
CA TYR A 558 -4.21 -0.06 -8.93
C TYR A 558 -3.41 0.90 -9.82
N GLU A 559 -2.39 0.43 -10.53
CA GLU A 559 -1.65 1.27 -11.49
C GLU A 559 -2.53 1.70 -12.68
N ILE A 560 -3.49 0.88 -13.13
CA ILE A 560 -4.49 1.32 -14.11
C ILE A 560 -5.34 2.47 -13.54
N GLN A 561 -5.88 2.33 -12.33
CA GLN A 561 -6.69 3.38 -11.70
C GLN A 561 -5.90 4.68 -11.50
N LYS A 562 -4.68 4.58 -10.99
CA LYS A 562 -3.74 5.69 -10.74
C LYS A 562 -3.40 6.48 -12.01
N ASN A 563 -3.36 5.81 -13.17
CA ASN A 563 -3.07 6.44 -14.46
C ASN A 563 -4.35 6.76 -15.29
N LYS A 564 -5.56 6.44 -14.81
CA LYS A 564 -6.84 6.58 -15.54
C LYS A 564 -7.00 7.95 -16.23
N TYR A 565 -6.84 9.04 -15.49
CA TYR A 565 -7.04 10.39 -16.03
C TYR A 565 -5.90 10.83 -16.95
N LEU A 566 -4.64 10.42 -16.69
CA LEU A 566 -3.54 10.61 -17.65
C LEU A 566 -3.85 9.93 -18.99
N ILE A 567 -4.39 8.71 -18.97
CA ILE A 567 -4.79 7.99 -20.18
C ILE A 567 -5.96 8.71 -20.87
N LYS A 568 -7.00 9.13 -20.13
CA LYS A 568 -8.17 9.84 -20.67
C LYS A 568 -7.77 11.08 -21.48
N TYR A 569 -6.95 11.97 -20.92
CA TYR A 569 -6.52 13.19 -21.60
C TYR A 569 -5.38 12.97 -22.61
N SER A 570 -4.71 11.81 -22.60
CA SER A 570 -3.71 11.43 -23.61
C SER A 570 -4.27 11.16 -25.02
N GLY A 571 -5.59 11.05 -25.18
CA GLY A 571 -6.25 10.72 -26.44
C GLY A 571 -5.88 11.66 -27.62
N ASN A 572 -5.52 12.91 -27.33
CA ASN A 572 -5.11 13.87 -28.37
C ASN A 572 -3.73 13.59 -29.00
N TYR A 573 -2.87 12.76 -28.38
CA TYR A 573 -1.56 12.43 -28.98
C TYR A 573 -1.68 11.61 -30.26
N TYR A 574 -2.78 10.88 -30.48
CA TYR A 574 -3.00 10.16 -31.74
C TYR A 574 -3.05 11.07 -32.96
N LEU A 575 -3.55 12.31 -32.80
CA LEU A 575 -3.57 13.33 -33.85
C LEU A 575 -2.16 13.84 -34.23
N LEU A 576 -1.16 13.68 -33.35
CA LEU A 576 0.24 14.02 -33.61
C LEU A 576 1.05 12.82 -34.11
N VAL A 577 0.72 11.60 -33.67
CA VAL A 577 1.41 10.37 -34.10
C VAL A 577 1.02 9.93 -35.51
N PHE A 578 -0.24 10.08 -35.92
CA PHE A 578 -0.69 9.70 -37.26
C PHE A 578 0.04 10.43 -38.41
N PRO A 579 0.22 11.77 -38.37
CA PRO A 579 1.00 12.51 -39.36
C PRO A 579 2.47 12.06 -39.45
N VAL A 580 3.10 11.73 -38.31
CA VAL A 580 4.49 11.26 -38.29
C VAL A 580 4.61 9.87 -38.92
N ILE A 581 3.71 8.94 -38.60
CA ILE A 581 3.71 7.60 -39.20
C ILE A 581 3.39 7.67 -40.70
N SER A 582 2.42 8.48 -41.11
CA SER A 582 2.10 8.66 -42.54
C SER A 582 3.24 9.31 -43.32
N GLY A 583 3.96 10.27 -42.72
CA GLY A 583 5.18 10.86 -43.29
C GLY A 583 6.35 9.88 -43.43
N ILE A 584 6.53 8.97 -42.46
CA ILE A 584 7.52 7.86 -42.55
C ILE A 584 7.14 6.90 -43.69
N ILE A 585 5.86 6.53 -43.82
CA ILE A 585 5.39 5.66 -44.90
C ILE A 585 5.55 6.35 -46.27
N LEU A 586 5.19 7.63 -46.38
CA LEU A 586 5.32 8.41 -47.61
C LEU A 586 6.78 8.58 -48.04
N SER A 587 7.69 8.88 -47.11
CA SER A 587 9.12 8.99 -47.41
C SER A 587 9.74 7.65 -47.81
N LEU A 588 9.33 6.53 -47.21
CA LEU A 588 9.71 5.18 -47.65
C LEU A 588 9.21 4.86 -49.07
N LEU A 589 7.98 5.27 -49.42
CA LEU A 589 7.42 5.09 -50.78
C LEU A 589 8.14 5.96 -51.82
N LEU A 590 8.52 7.19 -51.47
CA LEU A 590 9.31 8.08 -52.32
C LEU A 590 10.74 7.57 -52.51
N TYR A 591 11.39 7.10 -51.44
CA TYR A 591 12.73 6.49 -51.48
C TYR A 591 12.78 5.30 -52.45
N ARG A 592 11.79 4.39 -52.37
CA ARG A 592 11.68 3.23 -53.28
C ARG A 592 11.35 3.59 -54.74
N LYS A 593 10.83 4.79 -55.01
CA LYS A 593 10.76 5.35 -56.38
C LYS A 593 12.12 5.93 -56.82
N GLY A 594 12.80 6.65 -55.93
CA GLY A 594 14.14 7.21 -56.19
C GLY A 594 15.20 6.13 -56.48
N GLU A 595 15.15 5.00 -55.78
CA GLU A 595 16.08 3.89 -55.96
C GLU A 595 16.04 3.30 -57.40
N LYS A 596 14.84 3.20 -57.99
CA LYS A 596 14.65 2.78 -59.39
C LYS A 596 15.24 3.77 -60.39
N TYR A 597 15.29 5.05 -60.05
CA TYR A 597 15.91 6.10 -60.86
C TYR A 597 17.45 6.04 -60.76
N LEU A 598 17.98 5.95 -59.53
CA LEU A 598 19.42 5.89 -59.25
C LEU A 598 20.09 4.62 -59.82
N ASN A 599 19.42 3.47 -59.78
CA ASN A 599 19.93 2.24 -60.38
C ASN A 599 19.97 2.28 -61.92
N LYS A 600 19.23 3.19 -62.58
CA LYS A 600 19.37 3.47 -64.02
C LYS A 600 20.66 4.22 -64.32
N ILE A 601 21.08 5.13 -63.43
CA ILE A 601 22.30 5.94 -63.55
C ILE A 601 23.56 5.12 -63.17
N ARG A 602 23.48 4.25 -62.15
CA ARG A 602 24.63 3.39 -61.77
C ARG A 602 25.11 2.46 -62.90
N LYS A 603 24.21 2.01 -63.78
CA LYS A 603 24.58 1.13 -64.92
C LYS A 603 25.36 1.83 -66.04
N SER A 604 25.30 3.17 -66.17
CA SER A 604 26.12 3.91 -67.16
C SER A 604 27.50 4.29 -66.62
N ILE A 605 27.65 4.48 -65.31
CA ILE A 605 28.92 4.92 -64.68
C ILE A 605 29.96 3.79 -64.57
N LEU A 606 29.53 2.52 -64.45
CA LEU A 606 30.40 1.34 -64.29
C LEU A 606 31.25 0.96 -65.53
N LYS A 607 31.39 1.84 -66.52
CA LYS A 607 32.12 1.57 -67.78
C LYS A 607 33.51 2.21 -67.89
N ILE A 608 33.94 2.97 -66.89
CA ILE A 608 35.27 3.62 -66.85
C ILE A 608 36.07 3.05 -65.66
N LYS A 609 37.26 2.51 -65.94
CA LYS A 609 38.16 1.86 -64.97
C LYS A 609 39.22 2.85 -64.43
N GLY A 610 39.78 2.54 -63.26
CA GLY A 610 41.18 2.83 -62.94
C GLY A 610 41.43 3.57 -61.62
N ALA A 611 41.58 2.84 -60.51
CA ALA A 611 42.05 3.38 -59.22
C ALA A 611 42.50 2.27 -58.24
N SER A 612 43.48 1.44 -58.61
CA SER A 612 44.00 0.38 -57.73
C SER A 612 45.18 0.81 -56.84
N GLU A 613 45.71 2.02 -57.01
CA GLU A 613 46.94 2.47 -56.34
C GLU A 613 46.70 3.28 -55.05
N PHE A 614 45.49 3.83 -54.84
CA PHE A 614 45.16 4.61 -53.64
C PHE A 614 44.98 3.74 -52.37
N LEU A 615 44.68 2.45 -52.52
CA LEU A 615 44.25 1.59 -51.41
C LEU A 615 45.38 1.02 -50.52
N ASN A 616 46.65 1.21 -50.90
CA ASN A 616 47.78 0.68 -50.12
C ASN A 616 48.38 1.68 -49.10
N GLN A 617 48.01 2.96 -49.12
CA GLN A 617 48.47 3.95 -48.14
C GLN A 617 47.49 4.21 -46.97
N VAL A 618 46.30 3.60 -46.96
CA VAL A 618 45.28 3.81 -45.90
C VAL A 618 45.23 2.65 -44.88
N LYS A 619 46.23 1.74 -44.89
CA LYS A 619 46.29 0.56 -44.01
C LYS A 619 46.91 0.81 -42.62
N SER A 620 46.91 2.05 -42.15
CA SER A 620 47.33 2.44 -40.80
C SER A 620 46.29 3.36 -40.15
N GLY A 621 45.60 2.87 -39.11
CA GLY A 621 44.75 3.69 -38.24
C GLY A 621 43.24 3.53 -38.41
N ILE A 622 42.68 2.32 -38.18
CA ILE A 622 41.25 2.14 -37.89
C ILE A 622 41.07 1.16 -36.72
N PRO A 623 40.76 1.63 -35.50
CA PRO A 623 40.03 0.88 -34.50
C PRO A 623 38.55 0.81 -34.89
N ALA A 624 37.91 -0.36 -34.71
CA ALA A 624 36.48 -0.50 -35.00
C ALA A 624 35.62 0.14 -33.90
N VAL A 625 34.71 1.04 -34.28
CA VAL A 625 33.59 1.50 -33.44
C VAL A 625 32.30 1.21 -34.18
N LEU A 626 31.48 0.32 -33.63
CA LEU A 626 30.17 -0.03 -34.16
C LEU A 626 29.06 0.56 -33.30
N GLU A 627 28.05 1.12 -33.98
CA GLU A 627 26.71 1.47 -33.50
C GLU A 627 26.59 2.32 -32.23
N GLU A 628 26.53 3.65 -32.41
CA GLU A 628 25.93 4.56 -31.44
C GLU A 628 24.70 5.26 -32.03
N LYS A 629 23.50 4.93 -31.50
CA LYS A 629 22.34 5.83 -31.27
C LYS A 629 21.08 5.06 -30.86
N ARG A 630 20.95 4.83 -29.55
CA ARG A 630 19.64 4.77 -28.86
C ARG A 630 19.62 5.91 -27.83
N GLY A 631 18.46 6.52 -27.61
CA GLY A 631 18.36 7.75 -26.82
C GLY A 631 18.82 7.59 -25.37
N ASN A 632 19.54 8.59 -24.86
CA ASN A 632 20.17 8.56 -23.54
C ASN A 632 19.14 8.65 -22.40
N GLN A 633 18.87 7.51 -21.77
CA GLN A 633 18.64 7.42 -20.33
C GLN A 633 19.56 6.33 -19.78
N LEU A 634 20.65 6.75 -19.12
CA LEU A 634 21.60 5.86 -18.49
C LEU A 634 20.96 5.26 -17.23
N PHE A 635 20.63 3.97 -17.28
CA PHE A 635 20.20 3.21 -16.11
C PHE A 635 21.40 2.46 -15.53
N HIS A 636 21.97 2.94 -14.43
CA HIS A 636 22.92 2.17 -13.64
C HIS A 636 22.31 0.81 -13.26
N ARG A 637 23.11 -0.26 -13.40
CA ARG A 637 22.73 -1.63 -13.00
C ARG A 637 23.00 -1.89 -11.54
N ILE A 638 23.96 -1.20 -10.93
CA ILE A 638 24.22 -1.23 -9.50
C ILE A 638 24.08 0.21 -8.99
N CYS A 639 23.26 0.40 -7.96
CA CYS A 639 23.04 1.69 -7.34
C CYS A 639 23.26 1.63 -5.84
N LEU A 640 24.10 2.52 -5.31
CA LEU A 640 24.37 2.74 -3.88
C LEU A 640 23.98 4.16 -3.45
N SER A 641 23.77 5.10 -4.37
CA SER A 641 23.19 6.41 -4.07
C SER A 641 21.69 6.24 -3.80
N GLY A 642 21.19 6.76 -2.67
CA GLY A 642 19.84 6.49 -2.20
C GLY A 642 19.66 5.04 -1.72
N ASP A 643 18.67 4.34 -2.27
CA ASP A 643 18.42 2.93 -1.96
C ASP A 643 19.35 1.99 -2.75
N PHE A 644 19.80 0.91 -2.11
CA PHE A 644 20.54 -0.15 -2.79
C PHE A 644 19.65 -0.88 -3.80
N VAL A 645 20.04 -0.85 -5.08
CA VAL A 645 19.36 -1.53 -6.19
C VAL A 645 20.41 -2.24 -7.02
N ILE A 646 20.15 -3.47 -7.46
CA ILE A 646 21.07 -4.23 -8.33
C ILE A 646 20.29 -5.06 -9.34
N LYS A 647 20.55 -4.85 -10.63
CA LYS A 647 19.76 -5.39 -11.74
C LYS A 647 20.51 -6.46 -12.53
N ASN A 648 19.78 -7.54 -12.84
CA ASN A 648 20.28 -8.62 -13.68
C ASN A 648 20.43 -8.19 -15.16
N SER A 649 20.82 -9.13 -16.02
CA SER A 649 20.92 -8.95 -17.49
C SER A 649 19.64 -8.39 -18.13
N ASP A 650 18.48 -8.74 -17.57
CA ASP A 650 17.16 -8.43 -18.11
C ASP A 650 16.60 -7.10 -17.59
N GLY A 651 17.36 -6.42 -16.72
CA GLY A 651 16.97 -5.16 -16.08
C GLY A 651 16.08 -5.32 -14.84
N LEU A 652 15.79 -6.55 -14.40
CA LEU A 652 15.00 -6.86 -13.21
C LEU A 652 15.84 -6.67 -11.94
N ASP A 653 15.28 -5.98 -10.94
CA ASP A 653 15.95 -5.78 -9.66
C ASP A 653 16.01 -7.08 -8.84
N ILE A 654 17.23 -7.52 -8.54
CA ILE A 654 17.52 -8.67 -7.69
C ILE A 654 17.96 -8.25 -6.28
N SER A 655 18.04 -6.94 -5.97
CA SER A 655 18.39 -6.46 -4.64
C SER A 655 17.58 -7.09 -3.49
N PRO A 656 16.28 -7.44 -3.63
CA PRO A 656 15.53 -8.11 -2.57
C PRO A 656 15.98 -9.55 -2.31
N LYS A 657 16.64 -10.20 -3.30
CA LYS A 657 17.16 -11.57 -3.19
C LYS A 657 18.53 -11.66 -2.50
N ILE A 658 19.09 -10.52 -2.09
CA ILE A 658 20.36 -10.42 -1.38
C ILE A 658 20.06 -9.84 -0.01
N THR A 659 20.11 -10.68 1.02
CA THR A 659 19.64 -10.35 2.39
C THR A 659 20.71 -10.62 3.45
N GLY A 660 20.50 -10.08 4.65
CA GLY A 660 21.39 -10.27 5.82
C GLY A 660 22.86 -9.96 5.54
N LYS A 661 23.76 -10.72 6.20
CA LYS A 661 25.22 -10.53 6.09
C LYS A 661 25.77 -10.73 4.68
N ALA A 662 25.04 -11.40 3.78
CA ALA A 662 25.42 -11.50 2.36
C ALA A 662 25.19 -10.16 1.61
N ARG A 663 24.14 -9.41 1.95
CA ARG A 663 23.92 -8.04 1.46
C ARG A 663 24.99 -7.09 1.97
N GLU A 664 25.27 -7.13 3.27
CA GLU A 664 26.32 -6.31 3.89
C GLU A 664 27.69 -6.57 3.23
N LEU A 665 28.07 -7.85 3.09
CA LEU A 665 29.31 -8.25 2.40
C LEU A 665 29.40 -7.66 0.99
N LEU A 666 28.33 -7.74 0.19
CA LEU A 666 28.29 -7.18 -1.16
C LEU A 666 28.53 -5.68 -1.16
N LEU A 667 27.89 -4.95 -0.25
CA LEU A 667 28.00 -3.50 -0.13
C LEU A 667 29.42 -3.08 0.30
N ILE A 668 30.01 -3.74 1.30
CA ILE A 668 31.39 -3.48 1.74
C ILE A 668 32.36 -3.72 0.57
N LEU A 669 32.22 -4.82 -0.19
CA LEU A 669 33.08 -5.12 -1.33
C LEU A 669 33.00 -4.07 -2.45
N ILE A 670 31.79 -3.61 -2.79
CA ILE A 670 31.59 -2.55 -3.80
C ILE A 670 32.18 -1.22 -3.32
N ILE A 671 31.97 -0.87 -2.05
CA ILE A 671 32.52 0.36 -1.45
C ILE A 671 34.05 0.30 -1.39
N TYR A 672 34.65 -0.82 -0.97
CA TYR A 672 36.11 -0.99 -0.99
C TYR A 672 36.67 -0.86 -2.41
N LYS A 673 36.09 -1.55 -3.39
CA LYS A 673 36.53 -1.47 -4.78
C LYS A 673 36.59 -0.03 -5.30
N TYR A 674 35.53 0.76 -5.10
CA TYR A 674 35.43 2.06 -5.75
C TYR A 674 35.91 3.24 -4.90
N TRP A 675 35.72 3.17 -3.58
CA TRP A 675 36.13 4.21 -2.65
C TRP A 675 37.60 4.10 -2.23
N LYS A 676 38.07 2.87 -2.01
CA LYS A 676 39.45 2.59 -1.61
C LYS A 676 40.36 2.22 -2.78
N ASN A 677 39.83 1.59 -3.82
CA ASN A 677 40.63 0.95 -4.89
C ASN A 677 41.52 -0.18 -4.32
N GLU A 678 40.99 -0.92 -3.34
CA GLU A 678 41.64 -1.97 -2.56
C GLU A 678 40.74 -3.21 -2.49
N SER A 679 41.34 -4.41 -2.42
CA SER A 679 40.63 -5.62 -1.98
C SER A 679 40.39 -5.58 -0.47
N LEU A 680 39.23 -6.06 -0.01
CA LEU A 680 38.82 -6.05 1.40
C LEU A 680 39.57 -7.13 2.21
N PRO A 681 40.45 -6.78 3.18
CA PRO A 681 41.17 -7.77 3.98
C PRO A 681 40.22 -8.55 4.90
N TYR A 682 40.50 -9.83 5.15
CA TYR A 682 39.66 -10.66 6.02
C TYR A 682 39.49 -10.10 7.45
N GLN A 683 40.49 -9.39 7.99
CA GLN A 683 40.39 -8.76 9.30
C GLN A 683 39.31 -7.66 9.32
N LYS A 684 39.38 -6.69 8.39
CA LYS A 684 38.39 -5.61 8.25
C LYS A 684 36.99 -6.14 7.90
N LEU A 685 36.92 -7.17 7.07
CA LEU A 685 35.68 -7.91 6.81
C LEU A 685 35.03 -8.43 8.10
N HIS A 686 35.81 -9.04 9.00
CA HIS A 686 35.28 -9.54 10.26
C HIS A 686 34.87 -8.41 11.20
N GLU A 687 35.67 -7.35 11.32
CA GLU A 687 35.33 -6.14 12.09
C GLU A 687 33.98 -5.52 11.68
N TYR A 688 33.69 -5.46 10.38
CA TYR A 688 32.43 -4.86 9.88
C TYR A 688 31.21 -5.78 9.97
N LEU A 689 31.36 -7.09 9.72
CA LEU A 689 30.22 -8.02 9.70
C LEU A 689 29.93 -8.63 11.07
N TRP A 690 30.97 -8.88 11.88
CA TRP A 690 30.92 -9.75 13.06
C TRP A 690 31.86 -9.25 14.19
N PRO A 691 31.77 -7.99 14.64
CA PRO A 691 32.64 -7.45 15.68
C PRO A 691 32.60 -8.26 17.00
N ASP A 692 31.42 -8.77 17.37
CA ASP A 692 31.18 -9.46 18.64
C ASP A 692 31.32 -11.00 18.58
N ILE A 693 31.93 -11.56 17.51
CA ILE A 693 32.03 -13.02 17.32
C ILE A 693 33.45 -13.53 17.54
N GLU A 694 33.56 -14.55 18.40
CA GLU A 694 34.78 -15.34 18.64
C GLU A 694 35.53 -15.71 17.35
N GLU A 695 36.85 -15.50 17.35
CA GLU A 695 37.70 -15.68 16.17
C GLU A 695 37.61 -17.08 15.55
N SER A 696 37.43 -18.11 16.40
CA SER A 696 37.23 -19.51 16.01
C SER A 696 36.04 -19.73 15.06
N LYS A 697 34.99 -18.90 15.15
CA LYS A 697 33.75 -19.00 14.37
C LYS A 697 33.79 -18.16 13.09
N LEU A 698 34.61 -17.10 13.04
CA LEU A 698 34.67 -16.15 11.91
C LEU A 698 34.96 -16.84 10.56
N LYS A 699 35.88 -17.80 10.52
CA LYS A 699 36.22 -18.56 9.30
C LYS A 699 35.01 -19.31 8.71
N ASN A 700 34.15 -19.86 9.57
CA ASN A 700 32.94 -20.58 9.14
C ASN A 700 31.85 -19.60 8.68
N ASN A 701 31.56 -18.57 9.48
CA ASN A 701 30.56 -17.54 9.16
C ASN A 701 30.88 -16.86 7.82
N ARG A 702 32.17 -16.57 7.57
CA ARG A 702 32.66 -16.06 6.29
C ARG A 702 32.41 -17.03 5.13
N GLY A 703 32.69 -18.32 5.32
CA GLY A 703 32.47 -19.36 4.30
C GLY A 703 30.99 -19.49 3.90
N VAL A 704 30.09 -19.56 4.89
CA VAL A 704 28.63 -19.62 4.68
C VAL A 704 28.15 -18.36 3.94
N THR A 705 28.57 -17.19 4.39
CA THR A 705 28.14 -15.90 3.81
C THR A 705 28.66 -15.68 2.39
N LEU A 706 29.90 -16.10 2.09
CA LEU A 706 30.45 -16.11 0.73
C LEU A 706 29.67 -17.04 -0.20
N ASN A 707 29.25 -18.21 0.26
CA ASN A 707 28.48 -19.16 -0.53
C ASN A 707 27.05 -18.63 -0.81
N LEU A 708 26.41 -18.03 0.19
CA LEU A 708 25.12 -17.36 0.01
C LEU A 708 25.23 -16.21 -1.01
N LEU A 709 26.23 -15.34 -0.87
CA LEU A 709 26.41 -14.21 -1.78
C LEU A 709 26.76 -14.66 -3.21
N ARG A 710 27.65 -15.64 -3.38
CA ARG A 710 27.95 -16.22 -4.70
C ARG A 710 26.69 -16.76 -5.38
N LYS A 711 25.84 -17.46 -4.62
CA LYS A 711 24.54 -17.96 -5.11
C LYS A 711 23.58 -16.84 -5.50
N SER A 712 23.48 -15.77 -4.71
CA SER A 712 22.70 -14.57 -5.09
C SER A 712 23.20 -13.90 -6.38
N LEU A 713 24.51 -13.94 -6.63
CA LEU A 713 25.15 -13.35 -7.81
C LEU A 713 25.14 -14.26 -9.07
N GLU A 714 24.66 -15.51 -9.00
CA GLU A 714 24.54 -16.40 -10.18
C GLU A 714 23.76 -15.77 -11.34
N SER A 715 22.82 -14.87 -11.03
CA SER A 715 22.02 -14.12 -12.02
C SER A 715 22.71 -12.86 -12.59
N ILE A 716 23.96 -12.59 -12.22
CA ILE A 716 24.83 -11.54 -12.78
C ILE A 716 26.20 -12.18 -13.07
N PRO A 717 26.38 -12.87 -14.22
CA PRO A 717 27.61 -13.59 -14.53
C PRO A 717 28.87 -12.69 -14.64
N GLU A 718 28.68 -11.37 -14.72
CA GLU A 718 29.75 -10.36 -14.69
C GLU A 718 30.21 -10.00 -13.25
N ALA A 719 29.48 -10.41 -12.22
CA ALA A 719 29.75 -10.10 -10.81
C ALA A 719 30.33 -11.29 -10.05
N LYS A 720 31.65 -11.47 -10.10
CA LYS A 720 32.36 -12.60 -9.46
C LYS A 720 33.24 -12.14 -8.30
N ILE A 721 33.21 -12.89 -7.20
CA ILE A 721 34.01 -12.63 -6.00
C ILE A 721 35.26 -13.51 -5.98
N THR A 722 36.43 -12.90 -6.18
CA THR A 722 37.73 -13.54 -6.03
C THR A 722 38.23 -13.44 -4.58
N ALA A 723 39.19 -14.30 -4.23
CA ALA A 723 39.79 -14.35 -2.92
C ALA A 723 41.29 -14.62 -3.09
N GLU A 724 42.11 -13.62 -2.78
CA GLU A 724 43.53 -13.56 -3.09
C GLU A 724 44.27 -13.03 -1.85
N GLU A 725 45.39 -13.66 -1.47
CA GLU A 725 46.32 -13.22 -0.40
C GLU A 725 45.70 -12.83 0.96
N GLY A 726 44.54 -13.39 1.31
CA GLY A 726 43.84 -13.07 2.57
C GLY A 726 42.85 -11.90 2.49
N ALA A 727 42.55 -11.44 1.28
CA ALA A 727 41.53 -10.44 0.99
C ALA A 727 40.44 -10.99 0.04
N LEU A 728 39.32 -10.27 -0.06
CA LEU A 728 38.25 -10.48 -1.01
C LEU A 728 38.19 -9.33 -2.01
N SER A 729 37.93 -9.63 -3.27
CA SER A 729 37.69 -8.61 -4.30
C SER A 729 36.46 -8.95 -5.13
N ILE A 730 35.86 -7.93 -5.76
CA ILE A 730 34.65 -8.09 -6.57
C ILE A 730 34.86 -7.57 -8.00
N SER A 731 34.73 -8.46 -8.98
CA SER A 731 34.45 -8.04 -10.36
C SER A 731 33.00 -7.60 -10.46
N THR A 732 32.73 -6.62 -11.32
CA THR A 732 31.42 -5.98 -11.50
C THR A 732 31.16 -5.80 -13.00
N PRO A 733 29.90 -5.58 -13.44
CA PRO A 733 29.60 -5.19 -14.81
C PRO A 733 30.35 -3.90 -15.23
N PRO A 734 30.45 -3.59 -16.54
CA PRO A 734 31.25 -2.49 -17.06
C PRO A 734 31.04 -1.12 -16.38
N GLU A 735 32.11 -0.32 -16.36
CA GLU A 735 32.31 0.80 -15.43
C GLU A 735 31.23 1.90 -15.45
N SER A 736 30.55 2.09 -16.58
CA SER A 736 29.45 3.04 -16.75
C SER A 736 28.12 2.58 -16.13
N THR A 737 28.11 1.48 -15.37
CA THR A 737 26.88 0.87 -14.82
C THR A 737 26.77 0.89 -13.29
N VAL A 738 27.74 1.48 -12.57
CA VAL A 738 27.71 1.64 -11.11
C VAL A 738 27.69 3.14 -10.74
N ASP A 739 26.64 3.59 -10.05
CA ASP A 739 26.47 5.02 -9.73
C ASP A 739 27.59 5.58 -8.83
N LEU A 740 28.08 4.82 -7.85
CA LEU A 740 29.18 5.21 -6.97
C LEU A 740 30.51 5.37 -7.72
N GLN A 741 30.77 4.53 -8.73
CA GLN A 741 31.95 4.66 -9.59
C GLN A 741 31.86 5.95 -10.41
N GLU A 742 30.70 6.21 -11.01
CA GLU A 742 30.44 7.41 -11.81
C GLU A 742 30.49 8.69 -10.97
N PHE A 743 29.90 8.70 -9.77
CA PHE A 743 29.98 9.79 -8.80
C PHE A 743 31.43 10.14 -8.47
N LEU A 744 32.26 9.15 -8.13
CA LEU A 744 33.67 9.36 -7.80
C LEU A 744 34.50 9.79 -9.01
N TYR A 745 34.17 9.31 -10.22
CA TYR A 745 34.80 9.78 -11.46
C TYR A 745 34.45 11.26 -11.73
N LEU A 746 33.17 11.62 -11.71
CA LEU A 746 32.70 12.98 -11.99
C LEU A 746 33.18 13.97 -10.92
N TYR A 747 33.21 13.59 -9.64
CA TYR A 747 33.86 14.38 -8.58
C TYR A 747 35.34 14.64 -8.89
N ARG A 748 36.11 13.60 -9.26
CA ARG A 748 37.55 13.73 -9.58
C ARG A 748 37.78 14.58 -10.82
N LYS A 749 36.91 14.49 -11.84
CA LYS A 749 36.99 15.31 -13.05
C LYS A 749 36.66 16.78 -12.79
N MET A 750 35.56 17.04 -12.08
CA MET A 750 35.17 18.39 -11.64
C MET A 750 36.32 19.12 -10.95
N LYS A 751 37.04 18.44 -10.04
CA LYS A 751 38.20 19.00 -9.32
C LYS A 751 39.47 19.23 -10.17
N LYS A 752 39.50 18.81 -11.45
CA LYS A 752 40.64 18.99 -12.36
C LYS A 752 40.33 19.86 -13.57
N GLU A 753 39.18 19.62 -14.21
CA GLU A 753 38.85 20.04 -15.58
C GLU A 753 37.43 20.64 -15.68
N GLY A 754 36.66 20.65 -14.58
CA GLY A 754 35.23 20.98 -14.61
C GLY A 754 34.37 19.85 -15.18
N LEU A 755 33.10 20.16 -15.51
CA LEU A 755 32.12 19.21 -16.05
C LEU A 755 31.46 19.76 -17.32
N THR A 756 31.38 18.93 -18.36
CA THR A 756 30.58 19.24 -19.57
C THR A 756 29.08 19.16 -19.29
N GLY A 757 28.23 19.71 -20.17
CA GLY A 757 26.77 19.72 -19.95
C GLY A 757 26.17 18.33 -19.67
N SER A 758 26.51 17.32 -20.47
CA SER A 758 26.03 15.94 -20.26
C SER A 758 26.58 15.32 -18.96
N GLU A 759 27.75 15.73 -18.49
CA GLU A 759 28.31 15.27 -17.22
C GLU A 759 27.62 15.93 -16.01
N ARG A 760 27.13 17.16 -16.16
CA ARG A 760 26.28 17.84 -15.16
C ARG A 760 24.93 17.13 -15.03
N GLU A 761 24.28 16.83 -16.15
CA GLU A 761 23.03 16.03 -16.17
C GLU A 761 23.21 14.70 -15.44
N ARG A 762 24.29 13.97 -15.75
CA ARG A 762 24.64 12.69 -15.12
C ARG A 762 24.84 12.79 -13.62
N ILE A 763 25.68 13.73 -13.13
CA ILE A 763 25.90 13.85 -11.68
C ILE A 763 24.64 14.34 -10.96
N ILE A 764 23.83 15.21 -11.56
CA ILE A 764 22.52 15.62 -11.03
C ILE A 764 21.57 14.42 -10.94
N THR A 765 21.54 13.53 -11.93
CA THR A 765 20.74 12.29 -11.89
C THR A 765 21.16 11.36 -10.74
N ILE A 766 22.45 11.30 -10.40
CA ILE A 766 22.94 10.54 -9.24
C ILE A 766 22.57 11.25 -7.93
N LEU A 767 22.82 12.55 -7.82
CA LEU A 767 22.52 13.37 -6.63
C LEU A 767 21.04 13.36 -6.26
N LYS A 768 20.14 13.34 -7.26
CA LYS A 768 18.68 13.19 -7.09
C LYS A 768 18.25 11.92 -6.35
N ARG A 769 19.13 10.91 -6.22
CA ARG A 769 18.88 9.69 -5.43
C ARG A 769 19.15 9.89 -3.93
N GLY A 770 19.89 10.94 -3.56
CA GLY A 770 20.24 11.25 -2.18
C GLY A 770 21.49 10.54 -1.65
N GLN A 771 21.58 10.44 -0.32
CA GLN A 771 22.76 9.98 0.43
C GLN A 771 23.15 8.53 0.13
N LEU A 772 24.42 8.19 0.35
CA LEU A 772 24.93 6.82 0.22
C LEU A 772 24.15 5.87 1.14
N LEU A 773 23.48 4.89 0.54
CA LEU A 773 22.72 3.85 1.24
C LEU A 773 21.76 4.46 2.30
N GLY A 774 20.98 5.46 1.90
CA GLY A 774 20.26 6.38 2.79
C GLY A 774 19.20 5.75 3.70
N LYS A 775 18.74 4.52 3.41
CA LYS A 775 17.84 3.74 4.29
C LYS A 775 18.54 2.62 5.07
N SER A 776 19.84 2.40 4.88
CA SER A 776 20.57 1.28 5.52
C SER A 776 21.20 1.71 6.83
N ARG A 777 20.81 1.07 7.94
CA ARG A 777 21.38 1.30 9.28
C ARG A 777 22.47 0.28 9.64
N TYR A 778 23.59 0.34 8.92
CA TYR A 778 24.79 -0.41 9.32
C TYR A 778 25.85 0.58 9.78
N ASP A 779 26.31 0.46 11.02
CA ASP A 779 27.21 1.42 11.68
C ASP A 779 28.52 1.65 10.89
N TRP A 780 28.98 0.61 10.18
CA TRP A 780 30.17 0.67 9.32
C TRP A 780 30.00 1.55 8.05
N ILE A 781 28.76 1.90 7.65
CA ILE A 781 28.50 2.80 6.50
C ILE A 781 28.80 4.25 6.87
N ASP A 782 28.56 4.69 8.10
CA ASP A 782 28.48 6.11 8.43
C ASP A 782 29.75 6.92 8.06
N PRO A 783 30.99 6.42 8.30
CA PRO A 783 32.22 7.09 7.86
C PRO A 783 32.43 7.14 6.33
N PHE A 784 31.64 6.42 5.53
CA PHE A 784 31.57 6.53 4.07
C PHE A 784 30.41 7.43 3.63
N ARG A 785 29.27 7.41 4.33
CA ARG A 785 28.12 8.29 4.04
C ARG A 785 28.46 9.75 4.29
N GLU A 786 29.11 10.05 5.41
CA GLU A 786 29.70 11.37 5.72
C GLU A 786 30.53 11.88 4.52
N LYS A 787 31.55 11.12 4.12
CA LYS A 787 32.48 11.48 3.03
C LYS A 787 31.85 11.47 1.63
N TYR A 788 30.68 10.88 1.46
CA TYR A 788 29.85 10.99 0.25
C TYR A 788 28.99 12.25 0.28
N ASN A 789 28.40 12.58 1.43
CA ASN A 789 27.63 13.81 1.62
C ASN A 789 28.54 15.05 1.48
N ASP A 790 29.75 15.03 2.04
CA ASP A 790 30.79 16.06 1.81
C ASP A 790 30.98 16.32 0.31
N LYS A 791 31.17 15.25 -0.46
CA LYS A 791 31.46 15.32 -1.90
C LYS A 791 30.25 15.74 -2.70
N ALA A 792 29.05 15.34 -2.29
CA ALA A 792 27.80 15.80 -2.87
C ALA A 792 27.63 17.31 -2.66
N LEU A 793 27.91 17.82 -1.46
CA LEU A 793 27.89 19.25 -1.14
C LEU A 793 28.97 20.03 -1.91
N GLU A 794 30.19 19.50 -2.02
CA GLU A 794 31.27 20.09 -2.86
C GLU A 794 30.89 20.16 -4.35
N ILE A 795 30.13 19.19 -4.87
CA ILE A 795 29.61 19.21 -6.25
C ILE A 795 28.48 20.23 -6.39
N LEU A 796 27.55 20.25 -5.43
CA LEU A 796 26.43 21.20 -5.44
C LEU A 796 26.93 22.65 -5.35
N ASP A 797 27.98 22.92 -4.56
CA ASP A 797 28.66 24.21 -4.50
C ASP A 797 29.23 24.63 -5.86
N HIS A 798 29.87 23.71 -6.59
CA HIS A 798 30.40 23.99 -7.93
C HIS A 798 29.27 24.26 -8.93
N LEU A 799 28.25 23.40 -8.97
CA LEU A 799 27.09 23.56 -9.85
C LEU A 799 26.32 24.84 -9.57
N ALA A 800 26.13 25.20 -8.29
CA ALA A 800 25.48 26.43 -7.89
C ALA A 800 26.30 27.67 -8.30
N ALA A 801 27.62 27.65 -8.09
CA ALA A 801 28.50 28.73 -8.51
C ALA A 801 28.50 28.94 -10.04
N GLU A 802 28.42 27.86 -10.83
CA GLU A 802 28.30 27.95 -12.29
C GLU A 802 26.92 28.43 -12.74
N THR A 803 25.83 27.89 -12.19
CA THR A 803 24.46 28.24 -12.57
C THR A 803 24.13 29.68 -12.20
N LEU A 804 24.60 30.18 -11.06
CA LEU A 804 24.47 31.60 -10.68
C LEU A 804 25.27 32.52 -11.61
N LYS A 805 26.51 32.15 -12.00
CA LYS A 805 27.34 32.94 -12.93
C LYS A 805 26.78 33.01 -14.35
N ALA A 806 26.03 32.00 -14.78
CA ALA A 806 25.46 31.91 -16.12
C ALA A 806 24.01 32.43 -16.19
N GLU A 807 23.45 32.97 -15.10
CA GLU A 807 22.04 33.33 -14.94
C GLU A 807 21.03 32.24 -15.33
N ASN A 808 21.47 30.98 -15.38
CA ASN A 808 20.69 29.86 -15.89
C ASN A 808 19.48 29.54 -14.99
N ASP A 809 18.44 28.95 -15.59
CA ASP A 809 17.33 28.37 -14.84
C ASP A 809 17.75 27.01 -14.23
N GLY A 810 17.12 26.63 -13.12
CA GLY A 810 17.49 25.43 -12.34
C GLY A 810 18.09 25.73 -10.95
N VAL A 811 18.29 27.00 -10.58
CA VAL A 811 18.78 27.40 -9.23
C VAL A 811 17.93 26.82 -8.09
N ILE A 812 16.60 26.77 -8.27
CA ILE A 812 15.67 26.17 -7.29
C ILE A 812 15.89 24.66 -7.17
N GLU A 813 16.12 23.97 -8.29
CA GLU A 813 16.34 22.51 -8.32
C GLU A 813 17.64 22.13 -7.58
N LEU A 814 18.74 22.86 -7.83
CA LEU A 814 19.98 22.69 -7.07
C LEU A 814 19.74 22.91 -5.57
N GLY A 815 18.93 23.90 -5.20
CA GLY A 815 18.55 24.16 -3.82
C GLY A 815 17.75 23.03 -3.14
N GLU A 816 16.93 22.29 -3.89
CA GLU A 816 16.28 21.06 -3.37
C GLU A 816 17.27 19.91 -3.18
N LEU A 817 18.30 19.80 -4.04
CA LEU A 817 19.32 18.75 -3.90
C LEU A 817 20.14 18.91 -2.61
N TYR A 818 20.43 20.14 -2.17
CA TYR A 818 21.10 20.37 -0.88
C TYR A 818 20.36 19.69 0.28
N TYR A 819 19.02 19.74 0.31
CA TYR A 819 18.23 19.11 1.39
C TYR A 819 18.21 17.58 1.37
N LEU A 820 18.72 16.93 0.32
CA LEU A 820 18.95 15.48 0.33
C LEU A 820 20.19 15.11 1.16
N PHE A 821 21.11 16.05 1.38
CA PHE A 821 22.38 15.84 2.08
C PHE A 821 22.43 16.58 3.43
N ASP A 822 21.86 17.78 3.50
CA ASP A 822 21.78 18.65 4.67
C ASP A 822 20.40 19.33 4.74
N LEU A 823 19.53 18.84 5.64
CA LEU A 823 18.18 19.34 5.85
C LEU A 823 18.12 20.82 6.29
N CYS A 824 19.22 21.34 6.85
CA CYS A 824 19.36 22.71 7.33
C CYS A 824 20.35 23.54 6.50
N SER A 825 20.53 23.19 5.22
CA SER A 825 21.48 23.90 4.36
C SER A 825 21.06 25.33 4.06
N GLU A 826 21.75 26.30 4.66
CA GLU A 826 21.56 27.72 4.36
C GLU A 826 21.84 28.04 2.88
N LYS A 827 22.75 27.29 2.23
CA LYS A 827 23.01 27.42 0.79
C LYS A 827 21.78 27.02 -0.04
N GLY A 828 21.18 25.86 0.27
CA GLY A 828 19.93 25.42 -0.35
C GLY A 828 18.80 26.44 -0.19
N LEU A 829 18.67 26.99 1.02
CA LEU A 829 17.72 28.06 1.35
C LEU A 829 17.93 29.32 0.49
N VAL A 830 19.16 29.86 0.45
CA VAL A 830 19.51 31.08 -0.32
C VAL A 830 19.25 30.87 -1.81
N LEU A 831 19.62 29.72 -2.37
CA LEU A 831 19.37 29.39 -3.78
C LEU A 831 17.88 29.38 -4.11
N LYS A 832 17.04 28.73 -3.29
CA LYS A 832 15.59 28.70 -3.52
C LYS A 832 14.93 30.05 -3.32
N ILE A 833 15.31 30.83 -2.31
CA ILE A 833 14.82 32.20 -2.11
C ILE A 833 15.13 33.05 -3.35
N ARG A 834 16.39 33.07 -3.81
CA ARG A 834 16.80 33.85 -4.99
C ARG A 834 16.09 33.38 -6.26
N GLY A 835 15.97 32.07 -6.46
CA GLY A 835 15.23 31.49 -7.59
C GLY A 835 13.74 31.88 -7.60
N TYR A 836 13.05 31.76 -6.45
CA TYR A 836 11.64 32.18 -6.36
C TYR A 836 11.45 33.69 -6.56
N TYR A 837 12.41 34.54 -6.16
CA TYR A 837 12.36 35.97 -6.48
C TYR A 837 12.63 36.25 -7.98
N LYS A 838 13.59 35.57 -8.63
CA LYS A 838 13.80 35.62 -10.09
C LYS A 838 12.53 35.24 -10.86
N GLU A 839 11.84 34.19 -10.41
CA GLU A 839 10.56 33.73 -10.97
C GLU A 839 9.34 34.61 -10.60
N LYS A 840 9.53 35.71 -9.86
CA LYS A 840 8.47 36.62 -9.38
C LYS A 840 7.42 35.92 -8.48
N LYS A 841 7.86 34.95 -7.67
CA LYS A 841 7.06 34.12 -6.74
C LYS A 841 7.43 34.34 -5.26
N PRO A 842 7.40 35.58 -4.71
CA PRO A 842 7.90 35.87 -3.36
C PRO A 842 7.22 35.07 -2.24
N GLN A 843 5.94 34.71 -2.39
CA GLN A 843 5.23 33.86 -1.41
C GLN A 843 5.89 32.48 -1.22
N PHE A 844 6.50 31.92 -2.28
CA PHE A 844 7.19 30.63 -2.18
C PHE A 844 8.50 30.76 -1.40
N ALA A 845 9.22 31.88 -1.54
CA ALA A 845 10.40 32.17 -0.73
C ALA A 845 10.06 32.35 0.76
N ILE A 846 8.95 33.05 1.08
CA ILE A 846 8.45 33.19 2.47
C ILE A 846 8.08 31.81 3.05
N ASN A 847 7.33 30.99 2.31
CA ASN A 847 6.92 29.66 2.74
C ASN A 847 8.12 28.73 2.97
N GLU A 848 9.14 28.81 2.11
CA GLU A 848 10.39 28.04 2.22
C GLU A 848 11.25 28.49 3.40
N PHE A 849 11.35 29.80 3.65
CA PHE A 849 12.04 30.36 4.81
C PHE A 849 11.39 29.91 6.13
N GLU A 850 10.06 29.96 6.23
CA GLU A 850 9.35 29.45 7.42
C GLU A 850 9.30 27.92 7.50
N ARG A 851 9.54 27.19 6.40
CA ARG A 851 9.84 25.74 6.44
C ARG A 851 11.21 25.50 7.07
N PHE A 852 12.23 26.21 6.59
CA PHE A 852 13.60 26.10 7.08
C PHE A 852 13.72 26.43 8.57
N ARG A 853 13.13 27.55 9.02
CA ARG A 853 13.16 27.96 10.44
C ARG A 853 12.60 26.89 11.38
N ARG A 854 11.55 26.16 10.97
CA ARG A 854 10.96 25.06 11.75
C ARG A 854 11.86 23.84 11.83
N GLU A 855 12.48 23.41 10.73
CA GLU A 855 13.41 22.28 10.76
C GLU A 855 14.73 22.63 11.48
N TYR A 856 15.24 23.86 11.34
CA TYR A 856 16.39 24.36 12.10
C TYR A 856 16.14 24.36 13.61
N GLN A 857 15.01 24.92 14.06
CA GLN A 857 14.59 24.90 15.47
C GLN A 857 14.39 23.47 16.01
N LYS A 858 13.96 22.54 15.16
CA LYS A 858 13.74 21.13 15.50
C LYS A 858 15.03 20.30 15.58
N ILE A 859 16.07 20.67 14.83
CA ILE A 859 17.36 19.97 14.79
C ILE A 859 18.36 20.54 15.80
N TYR A 860 18.45 21.88 15.93
CA TYR A 860 19.43 22.55 16.81
C TYR A 860 18.85 23.04 18.13
N ASN A 861 17.54 22.95 18.33
CA ASN A 861 16.80 23.49 19.49
C ASN A 861 16.96 25.01 19.72
N GLU A 862 17.49 25.76 18.75
CA GLU A 862 17.56 27.23 18.79
C GLU A 862 16.91 27.89 17.56
N PRO A 863 16.37 29.12 17.69
CA PRO A 863 15.72 29.81 16.59
C PRO A 863 16.74 30.38 15.60
N TYR A 864 16.54 30.10 14.31
CA TYR A 864 17.39 30.64 13.24
C TYR A 864 17.36 32.17 13.21
N LYS A 865 18.55 32.78 13.20
CA LYS A 865 18.78 34.19 13.60
C LYS A 865 18.80 35.20 12.44
N LYS A 866 19.03 34.75 11.19
CA LYS A 866 19.04 35.63 10.00
C LYS A 866 17.60 35.88 9.52
N LYS A 867 17.34 37.07 8.95
CA LYS A 867 16.05 37.41 8.35
C LYS A 867 16.02 37.14 6.84
N LEU A 868 14.82 37.07 6.26
CA LEU A 868 14.61 36.80 4.82
C LEU A 868 15.30 37.84 3.93
N GLU A 869 15.24 39.12 4.30
CA GLU A 869 15.86 40.23 3.57
C GLU A 869 17.39 40.12 3.55
N THR A 870 17.97 39.58 4.63
CA THR A 870 19.42 39.34 4.73
C THR A 870 19.89 38.25 3.76
N LEU A 871 19.05 37.25 3.46
CA LEU A 871 19.37 36.14 2.56
C LEU A 871 19.24 36.53 1.07
N LEU A 872 18.41 37.52 0.77
CA LEU A 872 18.36 38.15 -0.55
C LEU A 872 19.65 38.93 -0.80
N ASN A 873 19.99 39.87 0.07
CA ASN A 873 21.11 40.81 -0.13
C ASN A 873 22.50 40.18 0.16
N GLY A 874 22.55 39.02 0.82
CA GLY A 874 23.77 38.40 1.38
C GLY A 874 24.75 37.75 0.40
N GLY A 875 24.98 38.33 -0.78
CA GLY A 875 26.01 37.84 -1.71
C GLY A 875 25.93 38.46 -3.10
N GLY A 876 26.95 39.28 -3.42
CA GLY A 876 27.01 40.12 -4.63
C GLY A 876 26.63 41.57 -4.31
N GLY A 877 27.63 42.39 -3.97
CA GLY A 877 27.48 43.84 -3.81
C GLY A 877 27.91 44.58 -5.08
N GLU A 878 27.20 44.34 -6.17
CA GLU A 878 27.31 44.96 -7.50
C GLU A 878 26.02 44.61 -8.27
N LEU A 879 25.65 45.38 -9.31
CA LEU A 879 24.39 45.27 -10.08
C LEU A 879 23.09 45.69 -9.33
N MET A 880 22.99 46.99 -9.01
CA MET A 880 21.72 47.74 -9.15
C MET A 880 22.01 49.25 -9.30
N GLU A 881 22.38 49.64 -10.52
CA GLU A 881 21.78 50.79 -11.21
C GLU A 881 20.89 50.24 -12.33
#